data_AF-G5DY80-F1
#
_entry.id   AF-G5DY80-F1
#
_cell.length_a   1.000
_cell.length_b   1.000
_cell.length_c   1.000
_cell.angle_alpha   90.00
_cell.angle_beta   90.00
_cell.angle_gamma   90.00
#
_symmetry.space_group_name_H-M   'P 1'
#
loop_
_entity.id
_entity.type
_entity.pdbx_description
1 polymer ?
#
loop_
_entity_poly.entity_id
_entity_poly.type
_entity_poly.pdbx_seq_one_letter_code
_entity_poly.pdbx_strand_id
1 'polypeptide(L)'
;LGVMVFGGFMVVSAIGIFLVSTFSMKETSYEEALAKQRKELEKNQKSAPSPKKKKQEKKVLKAVYIPYRTLVPTIRAMCFSKGEAQQLIEILTEKYGIMQDTWQMASQKGDPVAALKRVVEEKEKLLLTQHEKTTSFKDKLTELNKEMQSEKAKAIKEQSKFKEQILSRDQEINALQARMQASYKDHMNESQQLQAKIRTLQEEIENGPSAQLTRLQQENSILRDALNQATSQTESKQNAELAKLRQECNKLTKELSEKSEALQQEEQRRKALDGKISAFEKQVNQLQTLQQEGEATLQKRLDEVSDELRKSQSSYQTVLAESEKAKAEQKGLADLQIKLQSHEADNKQKSEELDKLNKKLLDVTGENVQLTERIKSIEALLEAGQSKDTEELKQQQEAKEAEIAKLNSRLQEKDSQIGSLEKETAELKETVEQQEKNNDLREKNWQAMEALGLAEKTCEEKLNLEKKAKEEMVQQLSAIQTQTKETLQSLFPQLNVESQKPYNEWLQEFHERSSAVLSQQPEKDNSSELLLKLKESEDAQSALQAECDQYRTILGETEGMLKDLQKSVEEEEQVWKVKLEATEEELQKSHLQVQILEEAVEKLKLDLQTTEQLKDCISLMESQLESQMNASSTQCSVNSLQEELEKLK
;
A
#
# COMPACT_ATOMS: atom_id res chain seq x y z
N LEU A 1 15.47 27.69 1.10
CA LEU A 1 14.93 27.92 2.46
C LEU A 1 15.18 26.75 3.41
N GLY A 2 14.56 25.57 3.22
CA GLY A 2 14.58 24.46 4.21
C GLY A 2 15.93 24.14 4.89
N VAL A 3 17.02 23.99 4.13
CA VAL A 3 18.37 23.72 4.66
C VAL A 3 18.84 24.77 5.68
N MET A 4 18.46 26.04 5.50
CA MET A 4 18.85 27.15 6.37
C MET A 4 18.04 27.16 7.68
N VAL A 5 16.78 26.73 7.64
CA VAL A 5 15.92 26.55 8.82
C VAL A 5 16.41 25.35 9.65
N PHE A 6 16.72 24.23 8.98
CA PHE A 6 17.25 23.03 9.64
C PHE A 6 18.60 23.28 10.32
N GLY A 7 19.50 24.03 9.65
CA GLY A 7 20.78 24.45 10.24
C GLY A 7 20.60 25.35 11.45
N GLY A 8 19.65 26.30 11.41
CA GLY A 8 19.31 27.14 12.56
C GLY A 8 18.80 26.33 13.75
N PHE A 9 17.87 25.40 13.51
CA PHE A 9 17.28 24.56 14.57
C PHE A 9 18.34 23.69 15.26
N MET A 10 19.21 23.01 14.51
CA MET A 10 20.29 22.19 15.09
C MET A 10 21.27 23.01 15.94
N VAL A 11 21.62 24.24 15.53
CA VAL A 11 22.50 25.11 16.32
C VAL A 11 21.82 25.54 17.62
N VAL A 12 20.53 25.88 17.60
CA VAL A 12 19.77 26.24 18.81
C VAL A 12 19.63 25.04 19.74
N SER A 13 19.33 23.83 19.23
CA SER A 13 19.28 22.61 20.05
C SER A 13 20.65 22.27 20.66
N ALA A 14 21.75 22.41 19.91
CA ALA A 14 23.10 22.15 20.42
C ALA A 14 23.48 23.15 21.54
N ILE A 15 23.12 24.43 21.39
CA ILE A 15 23.32 25.44 22.44
C ILE A 15 22.44 25.14 23.66
N GLY A 16 21.18 24.74 23.47
CA GLY A 16 20.29 24.34 24.56
C GLY A 16 20.83 23.16 25.37
N ILE A 17 21.27 22.10 24.69
CA ILE A 17 21.88 20.91 25.32
C ILE A 17 23.18 21.30 26.06
N PHE A 18 24.02 22.16 25.46
CA PHE A 18 25.25 22.63 26.11
C PHE A 18 24.97 23.50 27.35
N LEU A 19 23.95 24.36 27.32
CA LEU A 19 23.54 25.18 28.46
C LEU A 19 22.95 24.34 29.59
N VAL A 20 22.05 23.40 29.28
CA VAL A 20 21.52 22.45 30.28
C VAL A 20 22.66 21.63 30.88
N SER A 21 23.54 21.07 30.05
CA SER A 21 24.68 20.26 30.51
C SER A 21 25.73 21.06 31.30
N THR A 22 25.79 22.39 31.17
CA THR A 22 26.72 23.23 31.97
C THR A 22 26.07 23.85 33.21
N PHE A 23 24.73 24.00 33.26
CA PHE A 23 24.02 24.42 34.47
C PHE A 23 23.77 23.26 35.44
N SER A 24 23.41 22.06 34.95
CA SER A 24 23.14 20.89 35.79
C SER A 24 24.37 20.31 36.52
N MET A 25 25.57 20.86 36.31
CA MET A 25 26.80 20.46 37.03
C MET A 25 27.11 21.32 38.27
N LYS A 26 26.12 22.04 38.84
CA LYS A 26 26.31 22.91 40.01
C LYS A 26 25.46 22.59 41.25
N GLU A 27 24.67 21.53 41.23
CA GLU A 27 24.01 21.05 42.45
C GLU A 27 25.01 20.31 43.34
N THR A 28 25.34 20.88 44.50
CA THR A 28 26.15 20.20 45.52
C THR A 28 25.35 19.04 46.12
N SER A 29 25.77 17.81 45.83
CA SER A 29 25.09 16.59 46.29
C SER A 29 24.79 16.61 47.80
N TYR A 30 23.62 16.07 48.15
CA TYR A 30 23.12 15.93 49.52
C TYR A 30 24.11 15.19 50.44
N GLU A 31 24.92 14.28 49.89
CA GLU A 31 26.01 13.62 50.63
C GLU A 31 27.12 14.58 51.07
N GLU A 32 27.45 15.61 50.28
CA GLU A 32 28.50 16.58 50.62
C GLU A 32 28.05 17.51 51.76
N ALA A 33 26.75 17.85 51.81
CA ALA A 33 26.13 18.56 52.92
C ALA A 33 26.17 17.74 54.22
N LEU A 34 25.76 16.46 54.16
CA LEU A 34 25.85 15.53 55.29
C LEU A 34 27.30 15.28 55.74
N ALA A 35 28.26 15.22 54.82
CA ALA A 35 29.68 15.08 55.14
C ALA A 35 30.25 16.30 55.88
N LYS A 36 29.81 17.52 55.52
CA LYS A 36 30.15 18.75 56.26
C LYS A 36 29.51 18.74 57.66
N GLN A 37 28.22 18.43 57.77
CA GLN A 37 27.52 18.38 59.07
C GLN A 37 28.13 17.35 60.04
N ARG A 38 28.56 16.18 59.53
CA ARG A 38 29.29 15.18 60.34
C ARG A 38 30.65 15.69 60.82
N LYS A 39 31.43 16.39 59.98
CA LYS A 39 32.70 17.00 60.41
C LYS A 39 32.52 18.11 61.45
N GLU A 40 31.43 18.88 61.38
CA GLU A 40 31.07 19.87 62.41
C GLU A 40 30.78 19.19 63.76
N LEU A 41 30.02 18.08 63.74
CA LEU A 41 29.70 17.29 64.93
C LEU A 41 30.93 16.61 65.56
N GLU A 42 31.84 16.03 64.76
CA GLU A 42 33.10 15.46 65.26
C GLU A 42 34.04 16.52 65.89
N LYS A 43 34.00 17.76 65.38
CA LYS A 43 34.72 18.89 65.98
C LYS A 43 34.20 19.20 67.38
N ASN A 44 32.87 19.27 67.54
CA ASN A 44 32.24 19.65 68.80
C ASN A 44 32.32 18.57 69.89
N GLN A 45 32.47 17.29 69.54
CA GLN A 45 32.61 16.21 70.54
C GLN A 45 33.97 16.16 71.27
N LYS A 46 34.97 16.94 70.87
CA LYS A 46 36.32 16.91 71.49
C LYS A 46 36.55 17.89 72.66
N SER A 47 35.49 18.49 73.21
CA SER A 47 35.61 19.49 74.30
C SER A 47 34.59 19.34 75.45
N ALA A 48 34.76 18.31 76.29
CA ALA A 48 34.02 18.17 77.55
C ALA A 48 34.95 17.73 78.71
N PRO A 49 35.13 18.54 79.78
CA PRO A 49 36.05 18.22 80.88
C PRO A 49 35.41 17.36 81.98
N SER A 50 36.27 16.69 82.78
CA SER A 50 35.89 15.70 83.79
C SER A 50 35.25 16.28 85.07
N PRO A 51 34.36 15.52 85.77
CA PRO A 51 33.52 16.06 86.84
C PRO A 51 34.26 16.25 88.18
N LYS A 52 34.40 17.51 88.61
CA LYS A 52 34.89 17.86 89.96
C LYS A 52 33.79 17.74 91.01
N LYS A 53 33.99 16.90 92.03
CA LYS A 53 33.10 16.77 93.21
C LYS A 53 33.05 18.10 93.98
N LYS A 54 31.88 18.72 94.10
CA LYS A 54 31.64 19.85 95.02
C LYS A 54 31.20 19.32 96.39
N LYS A 55 32.03 19.50 97.43
CA LYS A 55 31.56 19.58 98.82
C LYS A 55 30.96 20.98 99.03
N GLN A 56 29.88 21.09 99.80
CA GLN A 56 29.47 22.35 100.41
C GLN A 56 29.98 22.41 101.85
N GLU A 57 30.62 23.52 102.21
CA GLU A 57 30.86 23.87 103.61
C GLU A 57 29.71 24.75 104.12
N LYS A 58 29.33 24.59 105.39
CA LYS A 58 28.70 25.66 106.17
C LYS A 58 29.59 25.96 107.36
N LYS A 59 30.04 27.22 107.49
CA LYS A 59 30.87 27.69 108.60
C LYS A 59 30.00 27.89 109.85
N VAL A 60 30.45 27.35 110.97
CA VAL A 60 30.02 27.73 112.34
C VAL A 60 31.30 27.95 113.16
N LEU A 61 31.23 28.78 114.20
CA LEU A 61 32.41 29.35 114.85
C LEU A 61 33.32 28.31 115.54
N LYS A 62 34.62 28.60 115.58
CA LYS A 62 35.62 27.82 116.33
C LYS A 62 35.42 27.97 117.84
N ALA A 63 34.86 26.93 118.48
CA ALA A 63 35.26 26.60 119.84
C ALA A 63 36.57 25.78 119.78
N VAL A 64 37.57 26.10 120.61
CA VAL A 64 38.83 25.35 120.66
C VAL A 64 38.63 24.07 121.48
N TYR A 65 38.13 23.03 120.81
CA TYR A 65 37.89 21.72 121.43
C TYR A 65 39.19 20.91 121.52
N ILE A 66 39.87 20.96 122.68
CA ILE A 66 41.03 20.11 122.96
C ILE A 66 40.52 18.68 123.26
N PRO A 67 40.91 17.64 122.49
CA PRO A 67 40.46 16.28 122.75
C PRO A 67 40.94 15.75 124.10
N TYR A 68 40.11 15.00 124.82
CA TYR A 68 40.42 14.44 126.13
C TYR A 68 41.74 13.62 126.17
N ARG A 69 42.03 12.87 125.09
CA ARG A 69 43.29 12.12 124.93
C ARG A 69 44.54 13.00 124.81
N THR A 70 44.40 14.27 124.47
CA THR A 70 45.48 15.27 124.43
C THR A 70 45.54 16.04 125.76
N LEU A 71 44.38 16.39 126.32
CA LEU A 71 44.26 17.15 127.57
C LEU A 71 44.96 16.46 128.75
N VAL A 72 44.73 15.16 128.95
CA VAL A 72 45.28 14.42 130.11
C VAL A 72 46.82 14.35 130.09
N PRO A 73 47.50 14.02 128.98
CA PRO A 73 48.95 14.19 128.86
C PRO A 73 49.44 15.61 129.09
N THR A 74 48.77 16.65 128.55
CA THR A 74 49.19 18.04 128.72
C THR A 74 49.12 18.48 130.19
N ILE A 75 48.04 18.17 130.91
CA ILE A 75 47.92 18.45 132.34
C ILE A 75 48.98 17.69 133.14
N ARG A 76 49.23 16.40 132.82
CA ARG A 76 50.29 15.61 133.48
C ARG A 76 51.71 16.14 133.21
N ALA A 77 51.93 16.86 132.12
CA ALA A 77 53.21 17.46 131.75
C ALA A 77 53.40 18.89 132.29
N MET A 78 52.39 19.49 132.94
CA MET A 78 52.49 20.82 133.55
C MET A 78 52.95 20.73 135.01
N CYS A 79 54.03 21.43 135.33
CA CYS A 79 54.52 21.59 136.70
C CYS A 79 53.74 22.71 137.41
N PHE A 80 52.54 22.40 137.91
CA PHE A 80 51.75 23.32 138.74
C PHE A 80 52.48 23.67 140.03
N SER A 81 52.44 24.95 140.44
CA SER A 81 52.75 25.32 141.82
C SER A 81 51.68 24.78 142.77
N LYS A 82 51.99 24.73 144.08
CA LYS A 82 51.04 24.25 145.10
C LYS A 82 49.74 25.07 145.14
N GLY A 83 49.78 26.36 144.78
CA GLY A 83 48.59 27.21 144.68
C GLY A 83 47.73 26.86 143.46
N GLU A 84 48.32 26.78 142.27
CA GLU A 84 47.60 26.46 141.03
C GLU A 84 47.01 25.05 141.06
N ALA A 85 47.71 24.08 141.66
CA ALA A 85 47.20 22.73 141.85
C ALA A 85 45.96 22.70 142.76
N GLN A 86 45.98 23.48 143.86
CA GLN A 86 44.83 23.61 144.77
C GLN A 86 43.64 24.26 144.05
N GLN A 87 43.88 25.33 143.29
CA GLN A 87 42.86 26.08 142.56
C GLN A 87 42.25 25.25 141.41
N LEU A 88 43.06 24.40 140.75
CA LEU A 88 42.56 23.45 139.75
C LEU A 88 41.67 22.37 140.38
N ILE A 89 42.03 21.87 141.57
CA ILE A 89 41.19 20.93 142.33
C ILE A 89 39.86 21.58 142.74
N GLU A 90 39.90 22.83 143.21
CA GLU A 90 38.73 23.62 143.62
C GLU A 90 37.75 23.80 142.45
N ILE A 91 38.24 24.30 141.30
CA ILE A 91 37.46 24.45 140.05
C ILE A 91 36.89 23.11 139.55
N LEU A 92 37.65 22.01 139.64
CA LEU A 92 37.18 20.70 139.23
C LEU A 92 36.10 20.15 140.18
N THR A 93 36.22 20.39 141.49
CA THR A 93 35.28 19.92 142.52
C THR A 93 33.95 20.66 142.42
N GLU A 94 34.00 21.99 142.29
CA GLU A 94 32.84 22.85 142.05
C GLU A 94 32.10 22.44 140.76
N LYS A 95 32.84 22.20 139.67
CA LYS A 95 32.26 21.85 138.37
C LYS A 95 31.73 20.41 138.24
N TYR A 96 32.16 19.49 139.10
CA TYR A 96 31.63 18.12 139.13
C TYR A 96 30.52 17.89 140.17
N GLY A 97 30.16 18.91 140.96
CA GLY A 97 29.04 18.83 141.92
C GLY A 97 29.29 17.86 143.08
N ILE A 98 30.56 17.54 143.39
CA ILE A 98 30.93 16.67 144.51
C ILE A 98 30.88 17.51 145.79
N MET A 99 29.67 17.72 146.32
CA MET A 99 29.46 18.37 147.61
C MET A 99 30.04 17.51 148.73
N GLN A 100 31.23 17.90 149.22
CA GLN A 100 31.86 17.29 150.39
C GLN A 100 31.00 17.45 151.66
N ASP A 101 30.08 18.43 151.68
CA ASP A 101 29.07 18.65 152.72
C ASP A 101 27.97 17.58 152.83
N THR A 102 27.81 16.69 151.83
CA THR A 102 26.74 15.67 151.84
C THR A 102 26.85 14.67 153.01
N TRP A 103 27.98 14.68 153.75
CA TRP A 103 28.21 13.85 154.93
C TRP A 103 28.12 14.58 156.28
N GLN A 104 27.76 15.88 156.33
CA GLN A 104 27.59 16.61 157.60
C GLN A 104 26.35 17.50 157.68
N MET A 105 25.18 16.88 157.84
CA MET A 105 24.04 17.51 158.54
C MET A 105 23.38 16.53 159.51
N ALA A 106 23.85 16.55 160.75
CA ALA A 106 23.25 15.81 161.86
C ALA A 106 21.96 16.52 162.35
N SER A 107 20.86 16.33 161.62
CA SER A 107 19.54 16.76 162.10
C SER A 107 19.11 15.90 163.29
N GLN A 108 18.66 16.54 164.37
CA GLN A 108 18.39 15.88 165.64
C GLN A 108 17.11 15.02 165.57
N LYS A 109 17.18 13.80 166.14
CA LYS A 109 16.09 12.80 166.26
C LYS A 109 15.67 12.10 164.95
N GLY A 110 16.51 11.20 164.46
CA GLY A 110 16.15 10.19 163.45
C GLY A 110 17.16 9.03 163.41
N ASP A 111 16.69 7.83 163.11
CA ASP A 111 17.57 6.65 162.92
C ASP A 111 18.28 6.73 161.56
N PRO A 112 19.64 6.70 161.50
CA PRO A 112 20.38 6.73 160.24
C PRO A 112 20.07 5.54 159.33
N VAL A 113 19.68 4.37 159.87
CA VAL A 113 19.32 3.19 159.06
C VAL A 113 18.06 3.47 158.24
N ALA A 114 17.06 4.15 158.82
CA ALA A 114 15.83 4.54 158.13
C ALA A 114 16.07 5.60 157.04
N ALA A 115 17.04 6.51 157.25
CA ALA A 115 17.44 7.47 156.23
C ALA A 115 18.14 6.78 155.04
N LEU A 116 19.11 5.90 155.31
CA LEU A 116 19.79 5.11 154.29
C LEU A 116 18.80 4.22 153.52
N LYS A 117 17.84 3.57 154.20
CA LYS A 117 16.82 2.75 153.55
C LYS A 117 15.96 3.55 152.57
N ARG A 118 15.53 4.76 152.94
CA ARG A 118 14.78 5.64 152.03
C ARG A 118 15.60 6.05 150.81
N VAL A 119 16.90 6.34 150.99
CA VAL A 119 17.81 6.65 149.87
C VAL A 119 17.99 5.43 148.96
N VAL A 120 18.07 4.21 149.50
CA VAL A 120 18.10 2.97 148.70
C VAL A 120 16.79 2.80 147.92
N GLU A 121 15.64 2.91 148.56
CA GLU A 121 14.30 2.81 147.92
C GLU A 121 14.14 3.85 146.79
N GLU A 122 14.63 5.08 146.96
CA GLU A 122 14.66 6.10 145.91
C GLU A 122 15.61 5.75 144.74
N LYS A 123 16.78 5.17 145.02
CA LYS A 123 17.72 4.72 143.97
C LYS A 123 17.20 3.49 143.23
N GLU A 124 16.54 2.56 143.91
CA GLU A 124 15.87 1.40 143.31
C GLU A 124 14.71 1.85 142.41
N LYS A 125 13.86 2.78 142.88
CA LYS A 125 12.81 3.39 142.05
C LYS A 125 13.40 4.12 140.84
N LEU A 126 14.52 4.82 140.99
CA LEU A 126 15.19 5.47 139.86
C LEU A 126 15.73 4.43 138.87
N LEU A 127 16.35 3.34 139.35
CA LEU A 127 16.82 2.22 138.52
C LEU A 127 15.67 1.55 137.75
N LEU A 128 14.52 1.32 138.39
CA LEU A 128 13.32 0.80 137.73
C LEU A 128 12.86 1.72 136.60
N THR A 129 12.69 3.03 136.87
CA THR A 129 12.27 3.97 135.79
C THR A 129 13.31 4.14 134.68
N GLN A 130 14.60 3.88 134.94
CA GLN A 130 15.63 3.84 133.90
C GLN A 130 15.60 2.50 133.14
N HIS A 131 15.27 1.40 133.79
CA HIS A 131 15.06 0.10 133.14
C HIS A 131 13.83 0.14 132.21
N GLU A 132 12.70 0.66 132.68
CA GLU A 132 11.48 0.89 131.90
C GLU A 132 11.71 1.82 130.70
N LYS A 133 12.50 2.89 130.88
CA LYS A 133 12.93 3.74 129.75
C LYS A 133 13.78 2.95 128.78
N THR A 134 14.74 2.17 129.26
CA THR A 134 15.64 1.35 128.43
C THR A 134 14.89 0.27 127.65
N THR A 135 13.90 -0.40 128.24
CA THR A 135 13.02 -1.32 127.50
C THR A 135 12.18 -0.56 126.48
N SER A 136 11.52 0.55 126.85
CA SER A 136 10.72 1.34 125.90
C SER A 136 11.55 1.89 124.72
N PHE A 137 12.84 2.20 124.92
CA PHE A 137 13.75 2.59 123.84
C PHE A 137 14.21 1.39 123.01
N LYS A 138 14.45 0.22 123.63
CA LYS A 138 14.76 -1.03 122.93
C LYS A 138 13.59 -1.47 122.05
N ASP A 139 12.36 -1.36 122.55
CA ASP A 139 11.15 -1.79 121.84
C ASP A 139 10.83 -0.83 120.67
N LYS A 140 11.00 0.49 120.86
CA LYS A 140 10.97 1.45 119.75
C LYS A 140 12.07 1.20 118.71
N LEU A 141 13.24 0.72 119.14
CA LEU A 141 14.35 0.40 118.23
C LEU A 141 14.11 -0.90 117.46
N THR A 142 13.46 -1.91 118.05
CA THR A 142 13.04 -3.12 117.32
C THR A 142 11.87 -2.83 116.37
N GLU A 143 10.93 -1.97 116.76
CA GLU A 143 9.84 -1.49 115.91
C GLU A 143 10.36 -0.69 114.70
N LEU A 144 11.16 0.36 114.90
CA LEU A 144 11.79 1.12 113.82
C LEU A 144 12.66 0.25 112.91
N ASN A 145 13.36 -0.75 113.45
CA ASN A 145 14.10 -1.71 112.62
C ASN A 145 13.18 -2.61 111.79
N LYS A 146 12.05 -3.05 112.35
CA LYS A 146 11.02 -3.84 111.64
C LYS A 146 10.38 -3.02 110.52
N GLU A 147 10.01 -1.77 110.79
CA GLU A 147 9.51 -0.82 109.78
C GLU A 147 10.54 -0.63 108.66
N MET A 148 11.80 -0.34 109.01
CA MET A 148 12.91 -0.19 108.07
C MET A 148 13.14 -1.44 107.20
N GLN A 149 13.06 -2.66 107.74
CA GLN A 149 13.14 -3.88 106.91
C GLN A 149 11.91 -4.03 106.00
N SER A 150 10.71 -3.65 106.48
CA SER A 150 9.49 -3.72 105.66
C SER A 150 9.52 -2.71 104.49
N GLU A 151 10.01 -1.50 104.73
CA GLU A 151 10.13 -0.45 103.71
C GLU A 151 11.22 -0.78 102.70
N LYS A 152 12.35 -1.33 103.18
CA LYS A 152 13.39 -1.89 102.32
C LYS A 152 12.85 -3.03 101.43
N ALA A 153 11.96 -3.88 101.95
CA ALA A 153 11.32 -4.94 101.16
C ALA A 153 10.35 -4.39 100.11
N LYS A 154 9.56 -3.34 100.42
CA LYS A 154 8.74 -2.62 99.44
C LYS A 154 9.60 -2.00 98.34
N ALA A 155 10.64 -1.24 98.71
CA ALA A 155 11.54 -0.57 97.77
C ALA A 155 12.27 -1.56 96.84
N ILE A 156 12.64 -2.75 97.33
CA ILE A 156 13.20 -3.83 96.49
C ILE A 156 12.14 -4.37 95.51
N LYS A 157 10.90 -4.58 95.96
CA LYS A 157 9.78 -5.06 95.12
C LYS A 157 9.34 -4.04 94.07
N GLU A 158 9.45 -2.76 94.35
CA GLU A 158 9.21 -1.69 93.38
C GLU A 158 10.38 -1.54 92.41
N GLN A 159 11.63 -1.61 92.89
CA GLN A 159 12.80 -1.63 92.02
C GLN A 159 12.80 -2.84 91.07
N SER A 160 12.34 -4.03 91.50
CA SER A 160 12.23 -5.19 90.61
C SER A 160 11.16 -4.97 89.53
N LYS A 161 9.99 -4.42 89.89
CA LYS A 161 8.94 -4.04 88.92
C LYS A 161 9.44 -3.03 87.89
N PHE A 162 10.14 -1.98 88.32
CA PHE A 162 10.66 -0.97 87.38
C PHE A 162 11.76 -1.55 86.48
N LYS A 163 12.61 -2.45 86.98
CA LYS A 163 13.58 -3.20 86.14
C LYS A 163 12.89 -4.08 85.11
N GLU A 164 11.84 -4.80 85.50
CA GLU A 164 11.04 -5.64 84.60
C GLU A 164 10.32 -4.81 83.53
N GLN A 165 9.76 -3.66 83.90
CA GLN A 165 9.15 -2.70 82.96
C GLN A 165 10.19 -2.10 81.99
N ILE A 166 11.39 -1.75 82.46
CA ILE A 166 12.48 -1.27 81.59
C ILE A 166 12.86 -2.38 80.59
N LEU A 167 13.06 -3.61 81.04
CA LEU A 167 13.37 -4.74 80.15
C LEU A 167 12.25 -5.02 79.12
N SER A 168 10.97 -4.85 79.47
CA SER A 168 9.85 -4.93 78.52
C SER A 168 9.93 -3.82 77.48
N ARG A 169 10.15 -2.56 77.91
CA ARG A 169 10.30 -1.42 76.99
C ARG A 169 11.52 -1.58 76.08
N ASP A 170 12.64 -2.06 76.60
CA ASP A 170 13.84 -2.35 75.82
C ASP A 170 13.57 -3.43 74.76
N GLN A 171 12.85 -4.50 75.11
CA GLN A 171 12.45 -5.54 74.15
C GLN A 171 11.49 -4.99 73.08
N GLU A 172 10.52 -4.16 73.46
CA GLU A 172 9.60 -3.49 72.54
C GLU A 172 10.34 -2.53 71.58
N ILE A 173 11.29 -1.73 72.09
CA ILE A 173 12.14 -0.83 71.27
C ILE A 173 12.98 -1.64 70.29
N ASN A 174 13.62 -2.72 70.73
CA ASN A 174 14.39 -3.61 69.84
C ASN A 174 13.50 -4.27 68.77
N ALA A 175 12.28 -4.70 69.12
CA ALA A 175 11.32 -5.28 68.18
C ALA A 175 10.80 -4.25 67.16
N LEU A 176 10.55 -3.00 67.58
CA LEU A 176 10.19 -1.89 66.69
C LEU A 176 11.35 -1.53 65.75
N GLN A 177 12.58 -1.45 66.28
CA GLN A 177 13.78 -1.19 65.47
C GLN A 177 14.00 -2.31 64.43
N ALA A 178 13.82 -3.58 64.80
CA ALA A 178 13.93 -4.70 63.87
C ALA A 178 12.86 -4.65 62.77
N ARG A 179 11.59 -4.36 63.12
CA ARG A 179 10.50 -4.17 62.13
C ARG A 179 10.77 -3.00 61.18
N MET A 180 11.25 -1.88 61.72
CA MET A 180 11.62 -0.70 60.94
C MET A 180 12.78 -1.01 59.97
N GLN A 181 13.81 -1.73 60.42
CA GLN A 181 14.92 -2.16 59.57
C GLN A 181 14.49 -3.16 58.49
N ALA A 182 13.54 -4.05 58.79
CA ALA A 182 12.95 -4.96 57.79
C ALA A 182 12.17 -4.17 56.73
N SER A 183 11.21 -3.32 57.13
CA SER A 183 10.44 -2.47 56.21
C SER A 183 11.34 -1.57 55.33
N TYR A 184 12.38 -0.94 55.89
CA TYR A 184 13.35 -0.18 55.08
C TYR A 184 14.11 -1.07 54.07
N LYS A 185 14.46 -2.31 54.45
CA LYS A 185 15.11 -3.25 53.54
C LYS A 185 14.15 -3.70 52.43
N ASP A 186 12.90 -3.95 52.75
CA ASP A 186 11.89 -4.41 51.80
C ASP A 186 11.54 -3.30 50.81
N HIS A 187 11.28 -2.06 51.27
CA HIS A 187 11.09 -0.90 50.39
C HIS A 187 12.34 -0.58 49.54
N MET A 188 13.55 -0.82 50.04
CA MET A 188 14.78 -0.70 49.24
C MET A 188 14.84 -1.76 48.13
N ASN A 189 14.41 -3.00 48.40
CA ASN A 189 14.31 -4.05 47.38
C ASN A 189 13.21 -3.71 46.35
N GLU A 190 12.03 -3.25 46.79
CA GLU A 190 10.92 -2.83 45.93
C GLU A 190 11.33 -1.67 45.02
N SER A 191 11.97 -0.64 45.57
CA SER A 191 12.48 0.52 44.82
C SER A 191 13.52 0.09 43.77
N GLN A 192 14.42 -0.84 44.11
CA GLN A 192 15.38 -1.40 43.14
C GLN A 192 14.70 -2.23 42.04
N GLN A 193 13.67 -3.01 42.36
CA GLN A 193 12.88 -3.75 41.36
C GLN A 193 12.11 -2.82 40.43
N LEU A 194 11.47 -1.78 40.96
CA LEU A 194 10.77 -0.76 40.19
C LEU A 194 11.74 0.01 39.30
N GLN A 195 12.90 0.42 39.82
CA GLN A 195 13.92 1.14 39.05
C GLN A 195 14.55 0.26 37.95
N ALA A 196 14.75 -1.04 38.21
CA ALA A 196 15.16 -2.00 37.19
C ALA A 196 14.07 -2.17 36.10
N LYS A 197 12.79 -2.24 36.48
CA LYS A 197 11.67 -2.36 35.53
C LYS A 197 11.45 -1.09 34.71
N ILE A 198 11.63 0.09 35.30
CA ILE A 198 11.65 1.38 34.58
C ILE A 198 12.78 1.36 33.55
N ARG A 199 13.98 0.91 33.94
CA ARG A 199 15.12 0.82 33.04
C ARG A 199 14.88 -0.16 31.87
N THR A 200 14.32 -1.35 32.11
CA THR A 200 14.01 -2.27 31.00
C THR A 200 12.96 -1.69 30.06
N LEU A 201 11.95 -0.99 30.57
CA LEU A 201 10.95 -0.31 29.74
C LEU A 201 11.55 0.87 28.96
N GLN A 202 12.50 1.62 29.54
CA GLN A 202 13.28 2.64 28.81
C GLN A 202 14.11 2.00 27.70
N GLU A 203 14.83 0.92 27.99
CA GLU A 203 15.62 0.19 26.98
C GLU A 203 14.72 -0.42 25.87
N GLU A 204 13.49 -0.87 26.17
CA GLU A 204 12.50 -1.28 25.17
C GLU A 204 11.94 -0.10 24.34
N ILE A 205 11.66 1.04 24.97
CA ILE A 205 11.13 2.26 24.31
C ILE A 205 12.19 2.94 23.43
N GLU A 206 13.47 2.87 23.79
CA GLU A 206 14.56 3.40 22.96
C GLU A 206 14.90 2.45 21.80
N ASN A 207 15.02 1.15 22.07
CA ASN A 207 15.47 0.19 21.05
C ASN A 207 14.34 -0.27 20.12
N GLY A 208 13.08 -0.34 20.57
CA GLY A 208 11.95 -0.83 19.77
C GLY A 208 11.69 0.01 18.51
N PRO A 209 11.39 1.32 18.63
CA PRO A 209 11.20 2.21 17.49
C PRO A 209 12.46 2.33 16.62
N SER A 210 13.65 2.32 17.23
CA SER A 210 14.93 2.37 16.51
C SER A 210 15.15 1.13 15.63
N ALA A 211 14.90 -0.07 16.17
CA ALA A 211 15.00 -1.33 15.42
C ALA A 211 13.91 -1.45 14.34
N GLN A 212 12.68 -0.99 14.63
CA GLN A 212 11.59 -0.97 13.64
C GLN A 212 11.88 0.03 12.50
N LEU A 213 12.37 1.23 12.82
CA LEU A 213 12.80 2.22 11.83
C LEU A 213 13.96 1.67 10.97
N THR A 214 14.93 1.00 11.58
CA THR A 214 16.06 0.38 10.87
C THR A 214 15.58 -0.72 9.91
N ARG A 215 14.63 -1.57 10.33
CA ARG A 215 13.98 -2.55 9.43
C ARG A 215 13.25 -1.86 8.27
N LEU A 216 12.39 -0.89 8.57
CA LEU A 216 11.62 -0.17 7.54
C LEU A 216 12.53 0.58 6.55
N GLN A 217 13.68 1.09 7.01
CA GLN A 217 14.71 1.67 6.12
C GLN A 217 15.40 0.61 5.25
N GLN A 218 15.73 -0.56 5.81
CA GLN A 218 16.30 -1.67 5.05
C GLN A 218 15.32 -2.22 4.01
N GLU A 219 14.06 -2.42 4.39
CA GLU A 219 12.96 -2.84 3.50
C GLU A 219 12.74 -1.79 2.39
N ASN A 220 12.77 -0.49 2.72
CA ASN A 220 12.73 0.59 1.73
C ASN A 220 13.93 0.58 0.76
N SER A 221 15.14 0.22 1.22
CA SER A 221 16.29 0.06 0.32
C SER A 221 16.05 -1.11 -0.63
N ILE A 222 15.72 -2.28 -0.09
CA ILE A 222 15.45 -3.51 -0.88
C ILE A 222 14.34 -3.26 -1.91
N LEU A 223 13.27 -2.56 -1.55
CA LEU A 223 12.18 -2.21 -2.48
C LEU A 223 12.62 -1.22 -3.56
N ARG A 224 13.46 -0.23 -3.25
CA ARG A 224 14.05 0.67 -4.27
C ARG A 224 15.02 -0.07 -5.19
N ASP A 225 15.86 -0.92 -4.64
CA ASP A 225 16.85 -1.69 -5.40
C ASP A 225 16.16 -2.70 -6.33
N ALA A 226 15.11 -3.37 -5.84
CA ALA A 226 14.25 -4.23 -6.64
C ALA A 226 13.47 -3.46 -7.72
N LEU A 227 12.93 -2.28 -7.40
CA LEU A 227 12.26 -1.40 -8.38
C LEU A 227 13.23 -0.93 -9.45
N ASN A 228 14.42 -0.44 -9.08
CA ASN A 228 15.47 -0.03 -10.01
C ASN A 228 15.94 -1.20 -10.89
N GLN A 229 16.06 -2.41 -10.34
CA GLN A 229 16.39 -3.61 -11.10
C GLN A 229 15.27 -4.03 -12.05
N ALA A 230 14.00 -3.94 -11.65
CA ALA A 230 12.85 -4.24 -12.50
C ALA A 230 12.69 -3.21 -13.63
N THR A 231 12.83 -1.92 -13.34
CA THR A 231 12.82 -0.82 -14.32
C THR A 231 13.95 -1.01 -15.33
N SER A 232 15.20 -1.13 -14.88
CA SER A 232 16.35 -1.30 -15.80
C SER A 232 16.31 -2.62 -16.60
N GLN A 233 15.76 -3.71 -16.06
CA GLN A 233 15.47 -4.91 -16.86
C GLN A 233 14.38 -4.66 -17.91
N THR A 234 13.35 -3.89 -17.59
CA THR A 234 12.23 -3.59 -18.49
C THR A 234 12.67 -2.66 -19.61
N GLU A 235 13.39 -1.58 -19.28
CA GLU A 235 14.04 -0.69 -20.24
C GLU A 235 15.03 -1.44 -21.14
N SER A 236 15.81 -2.37 -20.59
CA SER A 236 16.76 -3.19 -21.36
C SER A 236 16.04 -4.13 -22.35
N LYS A 237 14.95 -4.79 -21.92
CA LYS A 237 14.09 -5.62 -22.79
C LYS A 237 13.43 -4.79 -23.88
N GLN A 238 12.79 -3.67 -23.53
CA GLN A 238 12.15 -2.75 -24.46
C GLN A 238 13.15 -2.18 -25.48
N ASN A 239 14.36 -1.79 -25.05
CA ASN A 239 15.41 -1.34 -25.97
C ASN A 239 15.90 -2.45 -26.90
N ALA A 240 15.99 -3.71 -26.43
CA ALA A 240 16.34 -4.86 -27.27
C ALA A 240 15.23 -5.20 -28.27
N GLU A 241 13.96 -5.07 -27.89
CA GLU A 241 12.80 -5.26 -28.77
C GLU A 241 12.67 -4.12 -29.79
N LEU A 242 12.85 -2.86 -29.38
CA LEU A 242 12.95 -1.72 -30.29
C LEU A 242 14.13 -1.85 -31.26
N ALA A 243 15.27 -2.41 -30.83
CA ALA A 243 16.41 -2.68 -31.70
C ALA A 243 16.08 -3.77 -32.74
N LYS A 244 15.40 -4.86 -32.35
CA LYS A 244 14.90 -5.90 -33.26
C LYS A 244 13.89 -5.33 -34.26
N LEU A 245 12.87 -4.60 -33.80
CA LEU A 245 11.86 -3.99 -34.66
C LEU A 245 12.50 -3.00 -35.65
N ARG A 246 13.48 -2.18 -35.22
CA ARG A 246 14.26 -1.33 -36.13
C ARG A 246 15.06 -2.14 -37.14
N GLN A 247 15.66 -3.27 -36.74
CA GLN A 247 16.39 -4.17 -37.65
C GLN A 247 15.44 -4.83 -38.67
N GLU A 248 14.25 -5.24 -38.25
CA GLU A 248 13.21 -5.83 -39.11
C GLU A 248 12.60 -4.80 -40.07
N CYS A 249 12.30 -3.58 -39.60
CA CYS A 249 11.91 -2.47 -40.47
C CYS A 249 13.00 -2.18 -41.51
N ASN A 250 14.28 -2.08 -41.12
CA ASN A 250 15.38 -1.87 -42.06
C ASN A 250 15.53 -3.03 -43.07
N LYS A 251 15.32 -4.28 -42.63
CA LYS A 251 15.34 -5.47 -43.51
C LYS A 251 14.19 -5.43 -44.52
N LEU A 252 12.97 -5.15 -44.06
CA LEU A 252 11.78 -5.03 -44.92
C LEU A 252 11.90 -3.84 -45.89
N THR A 253 12.45 -2.70 -45.45
CA THR A 253 12.75 -1.57 -46.34
C THR A 253 13.76 -1.95 -47.43
N LYS A 254 14.81 -2.71 -47.07
CA LYS A 254 15.79 -3.21 -48.06
C LYS A 254 15.17 -4.20 -49.03
N GLU A 255 14.42 -5.18 -48.54
CA GLU A 255 13.69 -6.16 -49.37
C GLU A 255 12.67 -5.47 -50.29
N LEU A 256 11.97 -4.43 -49.82
CA LEU A 256 11.07 -3.60 -50.63
C LEU A 256 11.83 -2.82 -51.72
N SER A 257 12.99 -2.23 -51.41
CA SER A 257 13.83 -1.57 -52.43
C SER A 257 14.35 -2.54 -53.48
N GLU A 258 14.84 -3.72 -53.09
CA GLU A 258 15.29 -4.77 -54.02
C GLU A 258 14.15 -5.28 -54.91
N LYS A 259 12.93 -5.40 -54.36
CA LYS A 259 11.73 -5.75 -55.14
C LYS A 259 11.30 -4.62 -56.07
N SER A 260 11.40 -3.36 -55.65
CA SER A 260 11.10 -2.20 -56.50
C SER A 260 12.07 -2.09 -57.67
N GLU A 261 13.37 -2.27 -57.43
CA GLU A 261 14.40 -2.29 -58.47
C GLU A 261 14.21 -3.46 -59.45
N ALA A 262 13.90 -4.66 -58.94
CA ALA A 262 13.60 -5.83 -59.78
C ALA A 262 12.33 -5.63 -60.64
N LEU A 263 11.28 -5.04 -60.08
CA LEU A 263 10.05 -4.70 -60.81
C LEU A 263 10.34 -3.66 -61.91
N GLN A 264 11.13 -2.62 -61.60
CA GLN A 264 11.52 -1.60 -62.57
C GLN A 264 12.39 -2.18 -63.71
N GLN A 265 13.27 -3.14 -63.42
CA GLN A 265 14.04 -3.86 -64.43
C GLN A 265 13.15 -4.72 -65.33
N GLU A 266 12.16 -5.43 -64.77
CA GLU A 266 11.23 -6.24 -65.57
C GLU A 266 10.26 -5.35 -66.38
N GLU A 267 9.88 -4.17 -65.88
CA GLU A 267 9.08 -3.19 -66.64
C GLU A 267 9.88 -2.59 -67.82
N GLN A 268 11.18 -2.31 -67.63
CA GLN A 268 12.08 -1.93 -68.73
C GLN A 268 12.25 -3.07 -69.74
N ARG A 269 12.38 -4.32 -69.27
CA ARG A 269 12.44 -5.51 -70.12
C ARG A 269 11.16 -5.70 -70.92
N ARG A 270 9.99 -5.54 -70.30
CA ARG A 270 8.68 -5.54 -70.98
C ARG A 270 8.63 -4.47 -72.06
N LYS A 271 8.95 -3.21 -71.76
CA LYS A 271 8.98 -2.11 -72.75
C LYS A 271 9.93 -2.41 -73.93
N ALA A 272 11.05 -3.09 -73.68
CA ALA A 272 11.98 -3.55 -74.72
C ALA A 272 11.48 -4.78 -75.53
N LEU A 273 10.54 -5.56 -74.99
CA LEU A 273 9.85 -6.63 -75.71
C LEU A 273 8.65 -6.09 -76.51
N ASP A 274 7.84 -5.22 -75.92
CA ASP A 274 6.72 -4.51 -76.59
C ASP A 274 7.23 -3.72 -77.81
N GLY A 275 8.39 -3.07 -77.68
CA GLY A 275 9.07 -2.41 -78.81
C GLY A 275 9.56 -3.36 -79.92
N LYS A 276 9.88 -4.63 -79.60
CA LYS A 276 10.18 -5.67 -80.60
C LYS A 276 8.92 -6.24 -81.23
N ILE A 277 7.85 -6.41 -80.46
CA ILE A 277 6.54 -6.83 -80.98
C ILE A 277 6.07 -5.81 -82.01
N SER A 278 6.08 -4.51 -81.70
CA SER A 278 5.72 -3.46 -82.67
C SER A 278 6.64 -3.37 -83.89
N ALA A 279 7.90 -3.81 -83.77
CA ALA A 279 8.80 -3.94 -84.93
C ALA A 279 8.42 -5.14 -85.82
N PHE A 280 8.08 -6.28 -85.22
CA PHE A 280 7.60 -7.46 -85.95
C PHE A 280 6.21 -7.25 -86.57
N GLU A 281 5.27 -6.58 -85.88
CA GLU A 281 3.97 -6.18 -86.44
C GLU A 281 4.13 -5.35 -87.72
N LYS A 282 5.02 -4.34 -87.69
CA LYS A 282 5.34 -3.54 -88.88
C LYS A 282 5.95 -4.38 -90.00
N GLN A 283 6.78 -5.37 -89.65
CA GLN A 283 7.40 -6.27 -90.61
C GLN A 283 6.40 -7.26 -91.23
N VAL A 284 5.44 -7.77 -90.44
CA VAL A 284 4.30 -8.58 -90.91
C VAL A 284 3.40 -7.76 -91.83
N ASN A 285 3.01 -6.54 -91.43
CA ASN A 285 2.17 -5.66 -92.25
C ASN A 285 2.86 -5.29 -93.58
N GLN A 286 4.18 -5.09 -93.59
CA GLN A 286 4.96 -4.89 -94.82
C GLN A 286 4.96 -6.15 -95.71
N LEU A 287 5.14 -7.34 -95.15
CA LEU A 287 5.07 -8.60 -95.91
C LEU A 287 3.67 -8.86 -96.45
N GLN A 288 2.62 -8.56 -95.68
CA GLN A 288 1.21 -8.68 -96.10
C GLN A 288 0.88 -7.68 -97.22
N THR A 289 1.43 -6.45 -97.16
CA THR A 289 1.29 -5.46 -98.25
C THR A 289 1.98 -5.96 -99.53
N LEU A 290 3.22 -6.45 -99.43
CA LEU A 290 3.97 -7.02 -100.57
C LEU A 290 3.29 -8.29 -101.13
N GLN A 291 2.65 -9.09 -100.28
CA GLN A 291 1.82 -10.22 -100.70
C GLN A 291 0.61 -9.73 -101.51
N GLN A 292 -0.16 -8.76 -101.00
CA GLN A 292 -1.31 -8.20 -101.72
C GLN A 292 -0.92 -7.51 -103.04
N GLU A 293 0.21 -6.81 -103.09
CA GLU A 293 0.76 -6.25 -104.34
C GLU A 293 1.15 -7.35 -105.34
N GLY A 294 1.73 -8.45 -104.85
CA GLY A 294 2.07 -9.64 -105.64
C GLY A 294 0.83 -10.37 -106.18
N GLU A 295 -0.17 -10.58 -105.33
CA GLU A 295 -1.46 -11.20 -105.67
C GLU A 295 -2.23 -10.34 -106.68
N ALA A 296 -2.31 -9.02 -106.48
CA ALA A 296 -2.92 -8.10 -107.43
C ALA A 296 -2.18 -8.07 -108.79
N THR A 297 -0.84 -8.18 -108.76
CA THR A 297 -0.03 -8.30 -109.99
C THR A 297 -0.29 -9.62 -110.72
N LEU A 298 -0.39 -10.73 -110.00
CA LEU A 298 -0.71 -12.04 -110.56
C LEU A 298 -2.15 -12.09 -111.11
N GLN A 299 -3.12 -11.51 -110.39
CA GLN A 299 -4.50 -11.38 -110.85
C GLN A 299 -4.57 -10.56 -112.15
N LYS A 300 -3.91 -9.40 -112.20
CA LYS A 300 -3.85 -8.59 -113.43
C LYS A 300 -3.23 -9.36 -114.59
N ARG A 301 -2.20 -10.18 -114.36
CA ARG A 301 -1.61 -11.06 -115.39
C ARG A 301 -2.55 -12.19 -115.80
N LEU A 302 -3.35 -12.73 -114.89
CA LEU A 302 -4.38 -13.73 -115.18
C LEU A 302 -5.52 -13.13 -116.01
N ASP A 303 -5.93 -11.89 -115.70
CA ASP A 303 -6.93 -11.14 -116.47
C ASP A 303 -6.39 -10.84 -117.89
N GLU A 304 -5.16 -10.34 -118.01
CA GLU A 304 -4.47 -10.11 -119.30
C GLU A 304 -4.44 -11.38 -120.16
N VAL A 305 -4.02 -12.52 -119.60
CA VAL A 305 -3.97 -13.83 -120.30
C VAL A 305 -5.37 -14.34 -120.64
N SER A 306 -6.35 -14.15 -119.76
CA SER A 306 -7.75 -14.51 -120.02
C SER A 306 -8.33 -13.69 -121.17
N ASP A 307 -7.92 -12.43 -121.29
CA ASP A 307 -8.36 -11.52 -122.34
C ASP A 307 -7.65 -11.80 -123.68
N GLU A 308 -6.38 -12.20 -123.67
CA GLU A 308 -5.68 -12.76 -124.84
C GLU A 308 -6.29 -14.10 -125.29
N LEU A 309 -6.61 -14.99 -124.35
CA LEU A 309 -7.29 -16.25 -124.65
C LEU A 309 -8.69 -16.01 -125.27
N ARG A 310 -9.45 -15.05 -124.74
CA ARG A 310 -10.76 -14.62 -125.27
C ARG A 310 -10.65 -14.06 -126.69
N LYS A 311 -9.65 -13.23 -126.97
CA LYS A 311 -9.35 -12.71 -128.32
C LYS A 311 -8.95 -13.85 -129.27
N SER A 312 -8.08 -14.76 -128.81
CA SER A 312 -7.63 -15.93 -129.57
C SER A 312 -8.79 -16.86 -129.92
N GLN A 313 -9.64 -17.20 -128.94
CA GLN A 313 -10.87 -17.98 -129.14
C GLN A 313 -11.80 -17.32 -130.16
N SER A 314 -12.04 -16.01 -130.04
CA SER A 314 -12.86 -15.27 -131.02
C SER A 314 -12.26 -15.32 -132.42
N SER A 315 -10.94 -15.18 -132.57
CA SER A 315 -10.27 -15.26 -133.88
C SER A 315 -10.32 -16.67 -134.47
N TYR A 316 -10.14 -17.72 -133.65
CA TYR A 316 -10.28 -19.11 -134.04
C TYR A 316 -11.72 -19.43 -134.48
N GLN A 317 -12.72 -18.88 -133.78
CA GLN A 317 -14.14 -19.03 -134.12
C GLN A 317 -14.48 -18.32 -135.44
N THR A 318 -13.87 -17.16 -135.73
CA THR A 318 -13.95 -16.51 -137.05
C THR A 318 -13.33 -17.38 -138.14
N VAL A 319 -12.12 -17.91 -137.94
CA VAL A 319 -11.44 -18.78 -138.92
C VAL A 319 -12.20 -20.09 -139.16
N LEU A 320 -12.88 -20.64 -138.14
CA LEU A 320 -13.80 -21.76 -138.33
C LEU A 320 -14.98 -21.40 -139.24
N ALA A 321 -15.64 -20.26 -139.00
CA ALA A 321 -16.74 -19.79 -139.86
C ALA A 321 -16.27 -19.50 -141.30
N GLU A 322 -15.07 -18.95 -141.49
CA GLU A 322 -14.44 -18.78 -142.81
C GLU A 322 -14.12 -20.13 -143.47
N SER A 323 -13.67 -21.13 -142.71
CA SER A 323 -13.45 -22.50 -143.20
C SER A 323 -14.76 -23.19 -143.63
N GLU A 324 -15.84 -23.00 -142.88
CA GLU A 324 -17.17 -23.50 -143.25
C GLU A 324 -17.74 -22.78 -144.48
N LYS A 325 -17.56 -21.47 -144.57
CA LYS A 325 -17.92 -20.69 -145.78
C LYS A 325 -17.11 -21.14 -147.00
N ALA A 326 -15.80 -21.36 -146.85
CA ALA A 326 -14.95 -21.88 -147.92
C ALA A 326 -15.36 -23.31 -148.36
N LYS A 327 -15.80 -24.17 -147.43
CA LYS A 327 -16.39 -25.49 -147.75
C LYS A 327 -17.73 -25.36 -148.48
N ALA A 328 -18.56 -24.38 -148.14
CA ALA A 328 -19.81 -24.09 -148.87
C ALA A 328 -19.53 -23.58 -150.29
N GLU A 329 -18.53 -22.71 -150.46
CA GLU A 329 -18.07 -22.23 -151.77
C GLU A 329 -17.43 -23.36 -152.61
N GLN A 330 -16.64 -24.24 -151.98
CA GLN A 330 -16.13 -25.47 -152.59
C GLN A 330 -17.26 -26.41 -153.04
N LYS A 331 -18.35 -26.51 -152.27
CA LYS A 331 -19.54 -27.29 -152.65
C LYS A 331 -20.27 -26.65 -153.84
N GLY A 332 -20.37 -25.32 -153.89
CA GLY A 332 -20.88 -24.60 -155.06
C GLY A 332 -20.02 -24.77 -156.32
N LEU A 333 -18.69 -24.90 -156.16
CA LEU A 333 -17.79 -25.27 -157.25
C LEU A 333 -18.01 -26.73 -157.71
N ALA A 334 -18.30 -27.67 -156.80
CA ALA A 334 -18.68 -29.03 -157.19
C ALA A 334 -20.01 -29.07 -157.95
N ASP A 335 -21.01 -28.28 -157.54
CA ASP A 335 -22.30 -28.13 -158.26
C ASP A 335 -22.11 -27.50 -159.65
N LEU A 336 -21.12 -26.62 -159.83
CA LEU A 336 -20.70 -26.11 -161.14
C LEU A 336 -19.97 -27.18 -161.98
N GLN A 337 -19.16 -28.03 -161.36
CA GLN A 337 -18.45 -29.11 -162.05
C GLN A 337 -19.40 -30.21 -162.54
N ILE A 338 -20.49 -30.48 -161.81
CA ILE A 338 -21.59 -31.35 -162.27
C ILE A 338 -22.26 -30.76 -163.52
N LYS A 339 -22.50 -29.43 -163.56
CA LYS A 339 -23.07 -28.75 -164.74
C LYS A 339 -22.12 -28.76 -165.95
N LEU A 340 -20.81 -28.73 -165.71
CA LEU A 340 -19.82 -28.88 -166.78
C LEU A 340 -19.90 -30.28 -167.40
N GLN A 341 -19.99 -31.33 -166.57
CA GLN A 341 -20.10 -32.71 -167.04
C GLN A 341 -21.39 -32.99 -167.83
N SER A 342 -22.52 -32.34 -167.50
CA SER A 342 -23.72 -32.43 -168.35
C SER A 342 -23.51 -31.81 -169.74
N HIS A 343 -22.81 -30.69 -169.84
CA HIS A 343 -22.52 -30.07 -171.15
C HIS A 343 -21.47 -30.83 -171.97
N GLU A 344 -20.54 -31.55 -171.32
CA GLU A 344 -19.63 -32.47 -172.01
C GLU A 344 -20.37 -33.69 -172.59
N ALA A 345 -21.42 -34.17 -171.92
CA ALA A 345 -22.29 -35.24 -172.42
C ALA A 345 -23.10 -34.79 -173.65
N ASP A 346 -23.77 -33.62 -173.58
CA ASP A 346 -24.53 -33.02 -174.70
C ASP A 346 -23.69 -32.89 -175.98
N ASN A 347 -22.41 -32.53 -175.83
CA ASN A 347 -21.50 -32.31 -176.96
C ASN A 347 -21.06 -33.61 -177.62
N LYS A 348 -20.93 -34.69 -176.83
CA LYS A 348 -20.54 -36.01 -177.34
C LYS A 348 -21.66 -36.65 -178.16
N GLN A 349 -22.91 -36.51 -177.71
CA GLN A 349 -24.10 -37.02 -178.41
C GLN A 349 -24.26 -36.39 -179.81
N LYS A 350 -23.88 -35.12 -179.99
CA LYS A 350 -23.87 -34.44 -181.30
C LYS A 350 -22.76 -34.88 -182.27
N SER A 351 -21.73 -35.59 -181.79
CA SER A 351 -20.62 -36.01 -182.64
C SER A 351 -20.91 -37.31 -183.41
N GLU A 352 -21.82 -38.15 -182.91
CA GLU A 352 -22.04 -39.50 -183.45
C GLU A 352 -23.19 -39.58 -184.48
N GLU A 353 -23.98 -38.50 -184.63
CA GLU A 353 -25.01 -38.37 -185.67
C GLU A 353 -24.44 -37.99 -187.05
N LEU A 354 -23.22 -37.45 -187.12
CA LEU A 354 -22.63 -36.89 -188.33
C LEU A 354 -22.17 -37.94 -189.36
N ASP A 355 -21.67 -39.09 -188.91
CA ASP A 355 -21.07 -40.12 -189.80
C ASP A 355 -22.10 -41.05 -190.46
N LYS A 356 -23.32 -41.17 -189.93
CA LYS A 356 -24.35 -42.06 -190.49
C LYS A 356 -25.12 -41.43 -191.67
N LEU A 357 -25.21 -40.10 -191.74
CA LEU A 357 -25.99 -39.41 -192.77
C LEU A 357 -25.20 -39.11 -194.07
N ASN A 358 -23.90 -39.43 -194.14
CA ASN A 358 -23.03 -39.12 -195.29
C ASN A 358 -22.64 -40.34 -196.16
N LYS A 359 -23.37 -41.47 -196.09
CA LYS A 359 -23.13 -42.62 -196.99
C LYS A 359 -24.36 -43.24 -197.67
N LYS A 360 -25.53 -42.67 -197.41
CA LYS A 360 -26.76 -42.56 -198.23
C LYS A 360 -27.80 -41.87 -197.34
N LEU A 361 -27.77 -40.54 -197.24
CA LEU A 361 -28.40 -39.60 -198.18
C LEU A 361 -29.93 -39.82 -198.20
N LEU A 362 -30.68 -38.89 -197.57
CA LEU A 362 -32.10 -38.95 -197.11
C LEU A 362 -32.36 -39.64 -195.73
N ASP A 363 -32.52 -38.82 -194.68
CA ASP A 363 -33.48 -38.83 -193.53
C ASP A 363 -33.56 -39.93 -192.39
N VAL A 364 -33.34 -39.54 -191.09
CA VAL A 364 -33.94 -40.02 -189.76
C VAL A 364 -33.09 -40.83 -188.67
N THR A 365 -33.67 -41.38 -187.56
CA THR A 365 -33.20 -41.38 -186.10
C THR A 365 -33.32 -42.74 -185.29
N GLY A 366 -33.18 -42.99 -183.95
CA GLY A 366 -32.88 -42.26 -182.64
C GLY A 366 -33.06 -43.15 -181.33
N GLU A 367 -32.78 -42.63 -180.08
CA GLU A 367 -33.16 -43.12 -178.67
C GLU A 367 -32.60 -44.48 -178.05
N ASN A 368 -32.74 -44.96 -176.75
CA ASN A 368 -32.72 -44.52 -175.28
C ASN A 368 -32.88 -45.80 -174.31
N VAL A 369 -32.80 -45.91 -172.94
CA VAL A 369 -32.12 -45.28 -171.73
C VAL A 369 -32.38 -46.08 -170.35
N GLN A 370 -31.66 -45.80 -169.22
CA GLN A 370 -31.94 -46.01 -167.72
C GLN A 370 -31.37 -47.15 -166.77
N LEU A 371 -31.43 -46.95 -165.42
CA LEU A 371 -30.59 -47.53 -164.28
C LEU A 371 -31.18 -47.43 -162.80
N THR A 372 -30.54 -48.04 -161.74
CA THR A 372 -30.25 -47.51 -160.32
C THR A 372 -30.67 -48.31 -159.03
N GLU A 373 -29.87 -48.29 -157.91
CA GLU A 373 -30.14 -48.38 -156.39
C GLU A 373 -28.90 -48.96 -155.56
N ARG A 374 -28.69 -48.98 -154.20
CA ARG A 374 -28.88 -48.10 -152.98
C ARG A 374 -27.95 -48.51 -151.74
N ILE A 375 -28.09 -47.95 -150.49
CA ILE A 375 -27.09 -47.93 -149.35
C ILE A 375 -27.72 -47.98 -147.88
N LYS A 376 -27.00 -48.42 -146.78
CA LYS A 376 -27.34 -48.17 -145.30
C LYS A 376 -26.21 -48.38 -144.20
N SER A 377 -26.50 -48.34 -142.85
CA SER A 377 -25.68 -47.63 -141.78
C SER A 377 -25.81 -47.99 -140.22
N ILE A 378 -24.73 -47.79 -139.38
CA ILE A 378 -24.53 -47.36 -137.91
C ILE A 378 -24.94 -48.16 -136.59
N GLU A 379 -24.12 -48.05 -135.49
CA GLU A 379 -24.28 -48.39 -134.01
C GLU A 379 -23.48 -47.38 -133.06
N ALA A 380 -23.21 -47.37 -131.70
CA ALA A 380 -23.29 -48.22 -130.45
C ALA A 380 -23.17 -47.38 -129.08
N LEU A 381 -22.93 -47.95 -127.85
CA LEU A 381 -22.96 -47.27 -126.47
C LEU A 381 -22.04 -47.83 -125.29
N LEU A 382 -21.98 -47.14 -124.10
CA LEU A 382 -21.57 -47.51 -122.67
C LEU A 382 -20.07 -47.40 -122.16
N GLU A 383 -19.63 -47.40 -120.85
CA GLU A 383 -20.07 -46.89 -119.47
C GLU A 383 -19.02 -47.20 -118.29
N ALA A 384 -19.11 -46.57 -117.06
CA ALA A 384 -18.78 -47.08 -115.64
C ALA A 384 -17.74 -46.41 -114.65
N GLY A 385 -18.01 -46.41 -113.30
CA GLY A 385 -17.06 -46.17 -112.14
C GLY A 385 -17.64 -45.64 -110.77
N GLN A 386 -17.22 -46.11 -109.56
CA GLN A 386 -17.91 -45.96 -108.21
C GLN A 386 -16.95 -45.98 -106.96
N SER A 387 -17.27 -45.76 -105.64
CA SER A 387 -18.24 -44.93 -104.83
C SER A 387 -18.05 -45.10 -103.26
N LYS A 388 -18.75 -44.33 -102.38
CA LYS A 388 -19.08 -44.52 -100.89
C LYS A 388 -17.98 -44.27 -99.79
N ASP A 389 -18.23 -44.08 -98.46
CA ASP A 389 -19.37 -44.25 -97.49
C ASP A 389 -19.41 -43.16 -96.32
N THR A 390 -20.22 -43.35 -95.26
CA THR A 390 -20.66 -42.47 -94.10
C THR A 390 -19.83 -42.54 -92.77
N GLU A 391 -19.95 -41.72 -91.69
CA GLU A 391 -20.44 -40.34 -91.36
C GLU A 391 -20.07 -39.93 -89.87
N GLU A 392 -21.02 -39.48 -88.99
CA GLU A 392 -20.95 -39.08 -87.53
C GLU A 392 -20.16 -37.80 -87.05
N LEU A 393 -20.89 -36.73 -86.64
CA LEU A 393 -20.74 -36.02 -85.33
C LEU A 393 -21.72 -34.82 -85.19
N LYS A 394 -22.79 -34.96 -84.37
CA LYS A 394 -23.76 -33.87 -84.12
C LYS A 394 -24.44 -33.90 -82.74
N GLN A 395 -23.74 -34.37 -81.70
CA GLN A 395 -24.31 -34.61 -80.35
C GLN A 395 -23.42 -34.14 -79.18
N GLN A 396 -22.81 -32.95 -79.26
CA GLN A 396 -22.04 -32.38 -78.13
C GLN A 396 -22.47 -30.99 -77.64
N GLN A 397 -23.44 -30.34 -78.29
CA GLN A 397 -23.86 -28.98 -77.91
C GLN A 397 -24.87 -28.97 -76.76
N GLU A 398 -25.95 -29.74 -76.88
CA GLU A 398 -27.14 -29.66 -76.01
C GLU A 398 -26.92 -30.16 -74.56
N ALA A 399 -25.85 -30.93 -74.32
CA ALA A 399 -25.56 -31.49 -73.00
C ALA A 399 -24.98 -30.45 -72.01
N LYS A 400 -24.29 -29.41 -72.49
CA LYS A 400 -23.56 -28.47 -71.62
C LYS A 400 -24.42 -27.35 -71.04
N GLU A 401 -25.42 -26.87 -71.80
CA GLU A 401 -26.28 -25.77 -71.37
C GLU A 401 -27.19 -26.17 -70.19
N ALA A 402 -27.64 -27.43 -70.16
CA ALA A 402 -28.42 -27.99 -69.07
C ALA A 402 -27.63 -28.15 -67.75
N GLU A 403 -26.31 -28.36 -67.82
CA GLU A 403 -25.45 -28.49 -66.64
C GLU A 403 -25.16 -27.14 -66.00
N ILE A 404 -24.92 -26.10 -66.81
CA ILE A 404 -24.73 -24.71 -66.35
C ILE A 404 -25.97 -24.18 -65.62
N ALA A 405 -27.17 -24.39 -66.17
CA ALA A 405 -28.43 -23.98 -65.53
C ALA A 405 -28.62 -24.64 -64.14
N LYS A 406 -28.22 -25.90 -64.00
CA LYS A 406 -28.34 -26.69 -62.77
C LYS A 406 -27.27 -26.36 -61.72
N LEU A 407 -26.14 -25.79 -62.12
CA LEU A 407 -25.14 -25.23 -61.21
C LEU A 407 -25.61 -23.89 -60.66
N ASN A 408 -26.15 -22.98 -61.48
CA ASN A 408 -26.62 -21.67 -61.03
C ASN A 408 -27.74 -21.75 -59.99
N SER A 409 -28.74 -22.62 -60.17
CA SER A 409 -29.79 -22.78 -59.14
C SER A 409 -29.25 -23.31 -57.82
N ARG A 410 -28.23 -24.17 -57.87
CA ARG A 410 -27.56 -24.76 -56.70
C ARG A 410 -26.60 -23.78 -56.01
N LEU A 411 -26.07 -22.80 -56.74
CA LEU A 411 -25.34 -21.67 -56.18
C LEU A 411 -26.30 -20.74 -55.42
N GLN A 412 -27.38 -20.30 -56.07
CA GLN A 412 -28.40 -19.45 -55.46
C GLN A 412 -29.05 -20.08 -54.21
N GLU A 413 -29.30 -21.40 -54.23
CA GLU A 413 -29.77 -22.14 -53.06
C GLU A 413 -28.71 -22.14 -51.92
N LYS A 414 -27.42 -22.21 -52.25
CA LYS A 414 -26.33 -22.10 -51.27
C LYS A 414 -26.16 -20.68 -50.71
N ASP A 415 -26.27 -19.66 -51.55
CA ASP A 415 -26.23 -18.26 -51.11
C ASP A 415 -27.41 -17.95 -50.17
N SER A 416 -28.60 -18.50 -50.44
CA SER A 416 -29.76 -18.39 -49.53
C SER A 416 -29.56 -19.11 -48.20
N GLN A 417 -28.81 -20.23 -48.18
CA GLN A 417 -28.45 -20.93 -46.95
C GLN A 417 -27.39 -20.15 -46.16
N ILE A 418 -26.39 -19.56 -46.83
CA ILE A 418 -25.40 -18.67 -46.21
C ILE A 418 -26.11 -17.49 -45.54
N GLY A 419 -26.96 -16.75 -46.25
CA GLY A 419 -27.70 -15.62 -45.66
C GLY A 419 -28.62 -16.01 -44.49
N SER A 420 -29.15 -17.24 -44.46
CA SER A 420 -29.90 -17.74 -43.31
C SER A 420 -29.01 -18.04 -42.10
N LEU A 421 -27.82 -18.62 -42.32
CA LEU A 421 -26.86 -18.96 -41.27
C LEU A 421 -26.14 -17.71 -40.73
N GLU A 422 -25.87 -16.71 -41.58
CA GLU A 422 -25.34 -15.41 -41.15
C GLU A 422 -26.32 -14.68 -40.24
N LYS A 423 -27.62 -14.73 -40.56
CA LYS A 423 -28.70 -14.17 -39.72
C LYS A 423 -28.85 -14.92 -38.40
N GLU A 424 -28.84 -16.25 -38.41
CA GLU A 424 -28.84 -17.07 -37.19
C GLU A 424 -27.59 -16.81 -36.33
N THR A 425 -26.42 -16.64 -36.95
CA THR A 425 -25.17 -16.29 -36.25
C THR A 425 -25.23 -14.89 -35.62
N ALA A 426 -25.88 -13.92 -36.27
CA ALA A 426 -26.09 -12.59 -35.72
C ALA A 426 -27.06 -12.62 -34.51
N GLU A 427 -28.18 -13.32 -34.61
CA GLU A 427 -29.17 -13.48 -33.53
C GLU A 427 -28.61 -14.26 -32.33
N LEU A 428 -27.77 -15.28 -32.59
CA LEU A 428 -27.02 -15.98 -31.54
C LEU A 428 -25.96 -15.08 -30.88
N LYS A 429 -25.31 -14.19 -31.63
CA LYS A 429 -24.32 -13.26 -31.07
C LYS A 429 -24.98 -12.20 -30.18
N GLU A 430 -26.10 -11.61 -30.62
CA GLU A 430 -26.86 -10.63 -29.82
C GLU A 430 -27.39 -11.25 -28.53
N THR A 431 -27.91 -12.49 -28.59
CA THR A 431 -28.43 -13.18 -27.40
C THR A 431 -27.32 -13.58 -26.42
N VAL A 432 -26.13 -13.97 -26.89
CA VAL A 432 -24.96 -14.20 -26.02
C VAL A 432 -24.49 -12.90 -25.35
N GLU A 433 -24.33 -11.82 -26.11
CA GLU A 433 -23.86 -10.52 -25.58
C GLU A 433 -24.85 -9.94 -24.54
N GLN A 434 -26.15 -10.15 -24.75
CA GLN A 434 -27.19 -9.78 -23.79
C GLN A 434 -27.22 -10.69 -22.56
N GLN A 435 -26.81 -11.96 -22.68
CA GLN A 435 -26.68 -12.89 -21.55
C GLN A 435 -25.46 -12.58 -20.69
N GLU A 436 -24.32 -12.21 -21.29
CA GLU A 436 -23.14 -11.71 -20.57
C GLU A 436 -23.48 -10.45 -19.76
N LYS A 437 -24.11 -9.44 -20.39
CA LYS A 437 -24.60 -8.23 -19.70
C LYS A 437 -25.57 -8.54 -18.56
N ASN A 438 -26.37 -9.61 -18.65
CA ASN A 438 -27.24 -10.04 -17.55
C ASN A 438 -26.48 -10.71 -16.40
N ASN A 439 -25.41 -11.46 -16.69
CA ASN A 439 -24.53 -12.06 -15.69
C ASN A 439 -23.73 -10.97 -14.94
N ASP A 440 -23.16 -10.02 -15.69
CA ASP A 440 -22.48 -8.82 -15.17
C ASP A 440 -23.34 -8.05 -14.15
N LEU A 441 -24.61 -7.83 -14.49
CA LEU A 441 -25.56 -7.14 -13.61
C LEU A 441 -25.91 -7.97 -12.36
N ARG A 442 -25.96 -9.31 -12.46
CA ARG A 442 -26.16 -10.19 -11.30
C ARG A 442 -24.94 -10.17 -10.38
N GLU A 443 -23.74 -10.23 -10.93
CA GLU A 443 -22.51 -10.22 -10.12
C GLU A 443 -22.35 -8.86 -9.41
N LYS A 444 -22.51 -7.74 -10.13
CA LYS A 444 -22.47 -6.39 -9.54
C LYS A 444 -23.56 -6.18 -8.49
N ASN A 445 -24.75 -6.75 -8.67
CA ASN A 445 -25.83 -6.71 -7.66
C ASN A 445 -25.51 -7.58 -6.44
N TRP A 446 -24.94 -8.78 -6.64
CA TRP A 446 -24.49 -9.67 -5.57
C TRP A 446 -23.36 -9.06 -4.74
N GLN A 447 -22.33 -8.49 -5.39
CA GLN A 447 -21.23 -7.76 -4.73
C GLN A 447 -21.76 -6.56 -3.92
N ALA A 448 -22.72 -5.80 -4.46
CA ALA A 448 -23.37 -4.70 -3.73
C ALA A 448 -24.16 -5.19 -2.50
N MET A 449 -24.81 -6.35 -2.60
CA MET A 449 -25.57 -6.95 -1.48
C MET A 449 -24.65 -7.57 -0.41
N GLU A 450 -23.51 -8.15 -0.80
CA GLU A 450 -22.47 -8.60 0.14
C GLU A 450 -21.82 -7.41 0.86
N ALA A 451 -21.48 -6.33 0.14
CA ALA A 451 -20.98 -5.09 0.72
C ALA A 451 -21.98 -4.46 1.71
N LEU A 452 -23.28 -4.48 1.39
CA LEU A 452 -24.35 -4.03 2.29
C LEU A 452 -24.38 -4.90 3.57
N GLY A 453 -24.36 -6.22 3.45
CA GLY A 453 -24.38 -7.14 4.59
C GLY A 453 -23.15 -7.01 5.49
N LEU A 454 -21.97 -6.76 4.92
CA LEU A 454 -20.75 -6.45 5.68
C LEU A 454 -20.86 -5.10 6.41
N ALA A 455 -21.46 -4.09 5.79
CA ALA A 455 -21.71 -2.79 6.42
C ALA A 455 -22.73 -2.87 7.56
N GLU A 456 -23.85 -3.58 7.38
CA GLU A 456 -24.86 -3.81 8.42
C GLU A 456 -24.25 -4.56 9.62
N LYS A 457 -23.53 -5.67 9.37
CA LYS A 457 -22.85 -6.43 10.42
C LYS A 457 -21.82 -5.59 11.19
N THR A 458 -21.03 -4.77 10.48
CA THR A 458 -20.07 -3.84 11.11
C THR A 458 -20.76 -2.78 11.95
N CYS A 459 -21.95 -2.33 11.55
CA CYS A 459 -22.79 -1.40 12.31
C CYS A 459 -23.35 -2.05 13.58
N GLU A 460 -23.88 -3.28 13.47
CA GLU A 460 -24.41 -4.04 14.60
C GLU A 460 -23.32 -4.39 15.64
N GLU A 461 -22.12 -4.79 15.19
CA GLU A 461 -20.98 -5.05 16.06
C GLU A 461 -20.56 -3.78 16.84
N LYS A 462 -20.48 -2.62 16.17
CA LYS A 462 -20.20 -1.33 16.83
C LYS A 462 -21.29 -0.94 17.84
N LEU A 463 -22.56 -1.06 17.46
CA LEU A 463 -23.70 -0.74 18.32
C LEU A 463 -23.72 -1.62 19.59
N ASN A 464 -23.33 -2.89 19.49
CA ASN A 464 -23.26 -3.80 20.62
C ASN A 464 -22.04 -3.53 21.52
N LEU A 465 -20.92 -3.07 20.95
CA LEU A 465 -19.78 -2.57 21.73
C LEU A 465 -20.13 -1.28 22.52
N GLU A 466 -20.83 -0.32 21.91
CA GLU A 466 -21.25 0.90 22.63
C GLU A 466 -22.24 0.61 23.78
N LYS A 467 -23.21 -0.30 23.56
CA LYS A 467 -24.13 -0.75 24.65
C LYS A 467 -23.34 -1.30 25.84
N LYS A 468 -22.38 -2.20 25.58
CA LYS A 468 -21.54 -2.82 26.60
C LYS A 468 -20.68 -1.79 27.34
N ALA A 469 -20.04 -0.87 26.63
CA ALA A 469 -19.26 0.22 27.24
C ALA A 469 -20.13 1.16 28.10
N LYS A 470 -21.35 1.45 27.66
CA LYS A 470 -22.33 2.24 28.43
C LYS A 470 -22.79 1.52 29.70
N GLU A 471 -23.05 0.22 29.63
CA GLU A 471 -23.41 -0.60 30.79
C GLU A 471 -22.26 -0.67 31.82
N GLU A 472 -21.02 -0.85 31.35
CA GLU A 472 -19.82 -0.83 32.20
C GLU A 472 -19.61 0.53 32.89
N MET A 473 -19.79 1.65 32.16
CA MET A 473 -19.75 3.00 32.73
C MET A 473 -20.83 3.24 33.80
N VAL A 474 -22.06 2.77 33.58
CA VAL A 474 -23.15 2.87 34.57
C VAL A 474 -22.83 2.04 35.82
N GLN A 475 -22.27 0.85 35.67
CA GLN A 475 -21.83 0.02 36.80
C GLN A 475 -20.72 0.72 37.61
N GLN A 476 -19.66 1.21 36.95
CA GLN A 476 -18.58 1.94 37.63
C GLN A 476 -19.08 3.16 38.40
N LEU A 477 -19.96 3.96 37.79
CA LEU A 477 -20.54 5.14 38.42
C LEU A 477 -21.37 4.76 39.66
N SER A 478 -22.16 3.68 39.60
CA SER A 478 -22.92 3.18 40.76
C SER A 478 -22.02 2.65 41.89
N ALA A 479 -20.89 2.03 41.56
CA ALA A 479 -19.92 1.55 42.53
C ALA A 479 -19.22 2.71 43.26
N ILE A 480 -18.78 3.74 42.52
CA ILE A 480 -18.17 4.95 43.10
C ILE A 480 -19.17 5.69 44.00
N GLN A 481 -20.44 5.81 43.58
CA GLN A 481 -21.49 6.41 44.41
C GLN A 481 -21.70 5.63 45.72
N THR A 482 -21.69 4.30 45.66
CA THR A 482 -21.86 3.42 46.84
C THR A 482 -20.67 3.55 47.80
N GLN A 483 -19.44 3.41 47.28
CA GLN A 483 -18.20 3.56 48.06
C GLN A 483 -18.10 4.94 48.71
N THR A 484 -18.55 6.00 48.04
CA THR A 484 -18.55 7.36 48.59
C THR A 484 -19.56 7.52 49.73
N LYS A 485 -20.78 6.94 49.61
CA LYS A 485 -21.75 6.89 50.71
C LYS A 485 -21.16 6.18 51.94
N GLU A 486 -20.59 4.99 51.75
CA GLU A 486 -20.00 4.17 52.82
C GLU A 486 -18.83 4.88 53.52
N THR A 487 -17.92 5.50 52.74
CA THR A 487 -16.76 6.21 53.27
C THR A 487 -17.17 7.41 54.13
N LEU A 488 -18.14 8.21 53.66
CA LEU A 488 -18.64 9.38 54.39
C LEU A 488 -19.40 8.99 55.67
N GLN A 489 -20.19 7.90 55.63
CA GLN A 489 -20.85 7.35 56.83
C GLN A 489 -19.85 6.81 57.86
N SER A 490 -18.75 6.19 57.41
CA SER A 490 -17.67 5.70 58.27
C SER A 490 -16.93 6.83 58.98
N LEU A 491 -16.72 7.97 58.32
CA LEU A 491 -16.06 9.14 58.89
C LEU A 491 -16.94 9.89 59.91
N PHE A 492 -18.27 9.83 59.79
CA PHE A 492 -19.21 10.50 60.70
C PHE A 492 -20.30 9.54 61.24
N PRO A 493 -19.97 8.53 62.07
CA PRO A 493 -20.92 7.49 62.51
C PRO A 493 -22.10 7.98 63.36
N GLN A 494 -22.06 9.24 63.81
CA GLN A 494 -23.14 9.88 64.57
C GLN A 494 -24.23 10.49 63.67
N LEU A 495 -24.05 10.49 62.34
CA LEU A 495 -24.96 11.06 61.36
C LEU A 495 -25.70 9.97 60.58
N ASN A 496 -26.89 9.61 61.05
CA ASN A 496 -27.76 8.68 60.33
C ASN A 496 -28.48 9.40 59.16
N VAL A 497 -28.33 8.90 57.93
CA VAL A 497 -28.94 9.43 56.69
C VAL A 497 -29.42 8.26 55.82
N GLU A 498 -30.69 8.31 55.38
CA GLU A 498 -31.38 7.19 54.72
C GLU A 498 -30.71 6.77 53.40
N SER A 499 -30.09 5.60 53.37
CA SER A 499 -29.23 5.14 52.26
C SER A 499 -29.95 5.00 50.91
N GLN A 500 -31.27 4.80 50.90
CA GLN A 500 -32.08 4.55 49.70
C GLN A 500 -32.31 5.79 48.82
N LYS A 501 -31.96 7.00 49.26
CA LYS A 501 -32.16 8.24 48.48
C LYS A 501 -31.22 8.33 47.26
N PRO A 502 -31.63 9.01 46.18
CA PRO A 502 -30.76 9.37 45.06
C PRO A 502 -29.46 10.02 45.53
N TYR A 503 -28.35 9.74 44.84
CA TYR A 503 -27.01 10.09 45.33
C TYR A 503 -26.83 11.58 45.66
N ASN A 504 -27.33 12.48 44.82
CA ASN A 504 -27.20 13.94 45.04
C ASN A 504 -28.02 14.42 46.24
N GLU A 505 -29.25 13.96 46.40
CA GLU A 505 -30.13 14.29 47.53
C GLU A 505 -29.54 13.80 48.85
N TRP A 506 -29.00 12.57 48.85
CA TRP A 506 -28.32 11.97 49.99
C TRP A 506 -27.08 12.78 50.40
N LEU A 507 -26.27 13.21 49.43
CA LEU A 507 -25.04 13.98 49.67
C LEU A 507 -25.35 15.35 50.28
N GLN A 508 -26.42 16.01 49.82
CA GLN A 508 -26.86 17.30 50.34
C GLN A 508 -27.36 17.20 51.80
N GLU A 509 -28.16 16.18 52.11
CA GLU A 509 -28.64 15.92 53.48
C GLU A 509 -27.48 15.58 54.45
N PHE A 510 -26.45 14.87 53.96
CA PHE A 510 -25.23 14.59 54.71
C PHE A 510 -24.41 15.87 55.00
N HIS A 511 -24.29 16.77 54.03
CA HIS A 511 -23.58 18.04 54.17
C HIS A 511 -24.22 18.97 55.22
N GLU A 512 -25.54 19.14 55.19
CA GLU A 512 -26.25 19.98 56.18
C GLU A 512 -26.07 19.46 57.62
N ARG A 513 -26.16 18.14 57.81
CA ARG A 513 -26.06 17.51 59.13
C ARG A 513 -24.63 17.53 59.69
N SER A 514 -23.61 17.41 58.85
CA SER A 514 -22.20 17.48 59.29
C SER A 514 -21.77 18.90 59.64
N SER A 515 -22.24 19.90 58.90
CA SER A 515 -22.01 21.32 59.22
C SER A 515 -22.52 21.71 60.62
N ALA A 516 -23.71 21.23 61.01
CA ALA A 516 -24.30 21.54 62.32
C ALA A 516 -23.51 21.01 63.52
N VAL A 517 -22.78 19.89 63.37
CA VAL A 517 -22.02 19.25 64.47
C VAL A 517 -20.71 19.97 64.77
N LEU A 518 -20.05 20.55 63.75
CA LEU A 518 -18.75 21.23 63.93
C LEU A 518 -18.83 22.53 64.75
N SER A 519 -20.03 23.09 64.95
CA SER A 519 -20.21 24.44 65.51
C SER A 519 -20.22 24.53 67.06
N GLN A 520 -19.83 23.47 67.79
CA GLN A 520 -20.14 23.33 69.23
C GLN A 520 -18.95 23.06 70.20
N GLN A 521 -17.69 23.30 69.83
CA GLN A 521 -16.55 23.12 70.76
C GLN A 521 -15.79 24.43 71.10
N PRO A 522 -15.58 24.76 72.40
CA PRO A 522 -14.71 25.84 72.84
C PRO A 522 -13.29 25.35 73.21
N GLU A 523 -12.28 26.20 73.00
CA GLU A 523 -10.86 25.86 73.17
C GLU A 523 -10.31 25.93 74.61
N LYS A 524 -9.09 25.39 74.79
CA LYS A 524 -8.28 25.65 75.98
C LYS A 524 -6.76 25.65 75.73
N ASP A 525 -6.20 26.85 75.77
CA ASP A 525 -4.94 27.20 76.46
C ASP A 525 -3.70 26.29 76.26
N ASN A 526 -3.04 26.45 75.10
CA ASN A 526 -1.65 26.03 74.86
C ASN A 526 -0.87 27.13 74.08
N SER A 527 -1.29 28.39 74.25
CA SER A 527 -1.18 29.44 73.21
C SER A 527 0.25 29.77 72.77
N SER A 528 1.24 29.84 73.66
CA SER A 528 2.54 30.45 73.31
C SER A 528 3.51 29.57 72.51
N GLU A 529 3.51 28.24 72.70
CA GLU A 529 4.33 27.33 71.87
C GLU A 529 3.59 27.01 70.56
N LEU A 530 2.26 26.91 70.61
CA LEU A 530 1.44 26.81 69.40
C LEU A 530 1.57 28.05 68.52
N LEU A 531 1.59 29.27 69.05
CA LEU A 531 1.77 30.50 68.24
C LEU A 531 3.09 30.51 67.46
N LEU A 532 4.17 29.97 68.02
CA LEU A 532 5.47 29.94 67.36
C LEU A 532 5.49 28.89 66.24
N LYS A 533 4.99 27.67 66.51
CA LYS A 533 4.88 26.62 65.48
C LYS A 533 3.80 26.90 64.44
N LEU A 534 2.73 27.59 64.82
CA LEU A 534 1.72 28.12 63.91
C LEU A 534 2.38 29.13 62.98
N LYS A 535 3.16 30.09 63.50
CA LYS A 535 3.87 31.04 62.65
C LYS A 535 4.92 30.37 61.74
N GLU A 536 5.71 29.43 62.25
CA GLU A 536 6.64 28.65 61.41
C GLU A 536 5.89 27.87 60.32
N SER A 537 4.69 27.37 60.62
CA SER A 537 3.80 26.73 59.66
C SER A 537 3.09 27.71 58.71
N GLU A 538 2.79 28.94 59.12
CA GLU A 538 2.19 30.00 58.30
C GLU A 538 3.23 30.54 57.31
N ASP A 539 4.46 30.80 57.77
CA ASP A 539 5.58 31.21 56.91
C ASP A 539 5.93 30.09 55.90
N ALA A 540 5.94 28.82 56.33
CA ALA A 540 6.12 27.67 55.44
C ALA A 540 4.93 27.45 54.48
N GLN A 541 3.70 27.62 54.94
CA GLN A 541 2.50 27.56 54.09
C GLN A 541 2.49 28.71 53.07
N SER A 542 2.95 29.91 53.45
CA SER A 542 3.08 31.03 52.52
C SER A 542 4.18 30.81 51.48
N ALA A 543 5.27 30.12 51.84
CA ALA A 543 6.30 29.71 50.87
C ALA A 543 5.76 28.67 49.89
N LEU A 544 5.13 27.60 50.39
CA LEU A 544 4.50 26.57 49.56
C LEU A 544 3.36 27.15 48.68
N GLN A 545 2.58 28.09 49.19
CA GLN A 545 1.56 28.81 48.41
C GLN A 545 2.20 29.62 47.28
N ALA A 546 3.30 30.33 47.53
CA ALA A 546 4.03 31.07 46.50
C ALA A 546 4.68 30.15 45.46
N GLU A 547 5.12 28.94 45.83
CA GLU A 547 5.54 27.90 44.88
C GLU A 547 4.35 27.36 44.08
N CYS A 548 3.20 27.10 44.71
CA CYS A 548 1.98 26.65 44.03
C CYS A 548 1.46 27.69 43.03
N ASP A 549 1.54 28.99 43.35
CA ASP A 549 1.13 30.06 42.44
C ASP A 549 2.15 30.30 41.31
N GLN A 550 3.44 30.03 41.54
CA GLN A 550 4.45 29.94 40.47
C GLN A 550 4.15 28.76 39.54
N TYR A 551 3.92 27.56 40.08
CA TYR A 551 3.54 26.40 39.26
C TYR A 551 2.22 26.62 38.51
N ARG A 552 1.23 27.26 39.12
CA ARG A 552 -0.03 27.66 38.45
C ARG A 552 0.22 28.65 37.30
N THR A 553 1.14 29.60 37.49
CA THR A 553 1.52 30.57 36.44
C THR A 553 2.20 29.87 35.28
N ILE A 554 3.23 29.05 35.56
CA ILE A 554 3.94 28.26 34.53
C ILE A 554 2.99 27.31 33.81
N LEU A 555 2.09 26.64 34.53
CA LEU A 555 1.07 25.78 33.91
C LEU A 555 0.17 26.57 32.96
N GLY A 556 -0.33 27.75 33.37
CA GLY A 556 -1.12 28.64 32.51
C GLY A 556 -0.36 29.15 31.28
N GLU A 557 0.93 29.46 31.42
CA GLU A 557 1.81 29.81 30.29
C GLU A 557 2.01 28.62 29.33
N THR A 558 2.20 27.40 29.85
CA THR A 558 2.31 26.19 29.02
C THR A 558 0.98 25.79 28.38
N GLU A 559 -0.15 26.00 29.05
CA GLU A 559 -1.49 25.79 28.47
C GLU A 559 -1.75 26.80 27.33
N GLY A 560 -1.37 28.07 27.53
CA GLY A 560 -1.40 29.09 26.48
C GLY A 560 -0.55 28.70 25.28
N MET A 561 0.72 28.31 25.50
CA MET A 561 1.62 27.87 24.44
C MET A 561 1.12 26.61 23.71
N LEU A 562 0.56 25.64 24.44
CA LEU A 562 -0.04 24.44 23.86
C LEU A 562 -1.25 24.79 22.99
N LYS A 563 -2.07 25.74 23.42
CA LYS A 563 -3.27 26.21 22.71
C LYS A 563 -2.94 27.01 21.47
N ASP A 564 -1.92 27.87 21.51
CA ASP A 564 -1.40 28.58 20.34
C ASP A 564 -0.76 27.61 19.34
N LEU A 565 -0.04 26.58 19.82
CA LEU A 565 0.49 25.51 18.98
C LEU A 565 -0.62 24.68 18.34
N GLN A 566 -1.63 24.26 19.11
CA GLN A 566 -2.81 23.56 18.59
C GLN A 566 -3.49 24.38 17.49
N LYS A 567 -3.77 25.66 17.75
CA LYS A 567 -4.37 26.57 16.77
C LYS A 567 -3.50 26.70 15.51
N SER A 568 -2.18 26.80 15.66
CA SER A 568 -1.25 26.86 14.51
C SER A 568 -1.27 25.58 13.67
N VAL A 569 -1.46 24.42 14.30
CA VAL A 569 -1.61 23.13 13.59
C VAL A 569 -2.97 23.04 12.90
N GLU A 570 -4.05 23.48 13.54
CA GLU A 570 -5.40 23.55 12.92
C GLU A 570 -5.43 24.51 11.71
N GLU A 571 -4.76 25.66 11.81
CA GLU A 571 -4.62 26.62 10.71
C GLU A 571 -3.76 26.08 9.56
N GLU A 572 -2.67 25.34 9.85
CA GLU A 572 -1.90 24.66 8.79
C GLU A 572 -2.66 23.48 8.17
N GLU A 573 -3.37 22.66 8.95
CA GLU A 573 -4.18 21.54 8.45
C GLU A 573 -5.24 22.04 7.46
N GLN A 574 -5.96 23.11 7.81
CA GLN A 574 -6.97 23.69 6.93
C GLN A 574 -6.35 24.27 5.64
N VAL A 575 -5.13 24.82 5.70
CA VAL A 575 -4.37 25.27 4.52
C VAL A 575 -3.90 24.09 3.65
N TRP A 576 -3.49 22.97 4.25
CA TRP A 576 -3.15 21.75 3.51
C TRP A 576 -4.36 21.08 2.89
N LYS A 577 -5.50 21.10 3.57
CA LYS A 577 -6.77 20.58 3.07
C LYS A 577 -7.27 21.33 1.83
N VAL A 578 -7.30 22.67 1.87
CA VAL A 578 -7.67 23.50 0.70
C VAL A 578 -6.70 23.31 -0.47
N LYS A 579 -5.40 23.10 -0.21
CA LYS A 579 -4.43 22.74 -1.26
C LYS A 579 -4.71 21.36 -1.86
N LEU A 580 -5.04 20.36 -1.03
CA LEU A 580 -5.35 19.01 -1.46
C LEU A 580 -6.58 19.00 -2.36
N GLU A 581 -7.68 19.62 -1.90
CA GLU A 581 -8.93 19.82 -2.65
C GLU A 581 -8.66 20.48 -4.01
N ALA A 582 -7.87 21.56 -4.05
CA ALA A 582 -7.49 22.23 -5.30
C ALA A 582 -6.62 21.36 -6.23
N THR A 583 -5.71 20.53 -5.70
CA THR A 583 -4.94 19.58 -6.53
C THR A 583 -5.78 18.40 -7.03
N GLU A 584 -6.79 17.99 -6.28
CA GLU A 584 -7.70 16.91 -6.68
C GLU A 584 -8.68 17.39 -7.76
N GLU A 585 -9.20 18.61 -7.68
CA GLU A 585 -9.94 19.23 -8.79
C GLU A 585 -9.11 19.29 -10.08
N GLU A 586 -7.83 19.69 -10.00
CA GLU A 586 -6.97 19.81 -11.18
C GLU A 586 -6.60 18.44 -11.76
N LEU A 587 -6.43 17.43 -10.90
CA LEU A 587 -6.27 16.04 -11.33
C LEU A 587 -7.54 15.51 -12.03
N GLN A 588 -8.73 15.82 -11.52
CA GLN A 588 -10.00 15.46 -12.15
C GLN A 588 -10.18 16.14 -13.52
N LYS A 589 -9.84 17.43 -13.65
CA LYS A 589 -9.84 18.14 -14.95
C LYS A 589 -8.87 17.49 -15.95
N SER A 590 -7.66 17.17 -15.50
CA SER A 590 -6.65 16.48 -16.31
C SER A 590 -7.13 15.09 -16.76
N HIS A 591 -7.72 14.31 -15.85
CA HIS A 591 -8.28 12.99 -16.18
C HIS A 591 -9.42 13.07 -17.19
N LEU A 592 -10.35 14.02 -17.04
CA LEU A 592 -11.42 14.28 -18.01
C LEU A 592 -10.86 14.70 -19.38
N GLN A 593 -9.81 15.51 -19.41
CA GLN A 593 -9.15 15.90 -20.65
C GLN A 593 -8.45 14.70 -21.33
N VAL A 594 -7.83 13.80 -20.56
CA VAL A 594 -7.27 12.54 -21.07
C VAL A 594 -8.37 11.66 -21.65
N GLN A 595 -9.48 11.46 -20.94
CA GLN A 595 -10.62 10.67 -21.44
C GLN A 595 -11.16 11.22 -22.77
N ILE A 596 -11.34 12.54 -22.90
CA ILE A 596 -11.78 13.18 -24.15
C ILE A 596 -10.79 12.95 -25.29
N LEU A 597 -9.48 12.91 -25.00
CA LEU A 597 -8.45 12.59 -25.99
C LEU A 597 -8.42 11.11 -26.36
N GLU A 598 -8.67 10.20 -25.41
CA GLU A 598 -8.80 8.76 -25.65
C GLU A 598 -10.03 8.44 -26.52
N GLU A 599 -11.19 9.03 -26.22
CA GLU A 599 -12.40 8.94 -27.04
C GLU A 599 -12.18 9.48 -28.47
N ALA A 600 -11.48 10.61 -28.60
CA ALA A 600 -11.12 11.18 -29.90
C ALA A 600 -10.13 10.29 -30.69
N VAL A 601 -9.14 9.68 -30.01
CA VAL A 601 -8.20 8.73 -30.62
C VAL A 601 -8.92 7.46 -31.06
N GLU A 602 -9.82 6.91 -30.26
CA GLU A 602 -10.58 5.71 -30.63
C GLU A 602 -11.50 5.97 -31.83
N LYS A 603 -12.17 7.14 -31.86
CA LYS A 603 -12.92 7.56 -33.05
C LYS A 603 -12.01 7.65 -34.28
N LEU A 604 -10.82 8.25 -34.16
CA LEU A 604 -9.89 8.36 -35.29
C LEU A 604 -9.38 6.99 -35.79
N LYS A 605 -9.30 5.96 -34.93
CA LYS A 605 -9.03 4.58 -35.38
C LYS A 605 -10.18 4.03 -36.21
N LEU A 606 -11.43 4.23 -35.79
CA LEU A 606 -12.62 3.79 -36.53
C LEU A 606 -12.78 4.53 -37.87
N ASP A 607 -12.56 5.84 -37.88
CA ASP A 607 -12.53 6.66 -39.10
C ASP A 607 -11.41 6.20 -40.06
N LEU A 608 -10.26 5.75 -39.54
CA LEU A 608 -9.15 5.18 -40.33
C LEU A 608 -9.46 3.78 -40.86
N GLN A 609 -10.07 2.90 -40.04
CA GLN A 609 -10.46 1.55 -40.45
C GLN A 609 -11.55 1.56 -41.53
N THR A 610 -12.53 2.44 -41.42
CA THR A 610 -13.54 2.64 -42.49
C THR A 610 -12.94 3.24 -43.75
N THR A 611 -11.93 4.12 -43.63
CA THR A 611 -11.15 4.62 -44.77
C THR A 611 -10.34 3.52 -45.45
N GLU A 612 -9.84 2.53 -44.70
CA GLU A 612 -9.13 1.36 -45.24
C GLU A 612 -10.07 0.43 -45.99
N GLN A 613 -11.23 0.08 -45.40
CA GLN A 613 -12.30 -0.67 -46.08
C GLN A 613 -12.78 0.00 -47.37
N LEU A 614 -12.84 1.33 -47.39
CA LEU A 614 -13.22 2.09 -48.59
C LEU A 614 -12.16 1.99 -49.70
N LYS A 615 -10.85 1.96 -49.35
CA LYS A 615 -9.77 1.72 -50.33
C LYS A 615 -9.84 0.33 -50.93
N ASP A 616 -10.12 -0.69 -50.11
CA ASP A 616 -10.27 -2.08 -50.59
C ASP A 616 -11.46 -2.19 -51.56
N CYS A 617 -12.57 -1.51 -51.25
CA CYS A 617 -13.73 -1.42 -52.13
C CYS A 617 -13.41 -0.71 -53.46
N ILE A 618 -12.67 0.41 -53.41
CA ILE A 618 -12.22 1.14 -54.61
C ILE A 618 -11.29 0.25 -55.46
N SER A 619 -10.30 -0.40 -54.85
CA SER A 619 -9.36 -1.33 -55.51
C SER A 619 -10.09 -2.49 -56.21
N LEU A 620 -11.12 -3.04 -55.57
CA LEU A 620 -11.98 -4.06 -56.18
C LEU A 620 -12.76 -3.53 -57.39
N MET A 621 -13.31 -2.31 -57.30
CA MET A 621 -14.02 -1.67 -58.42
C MET A 621 -13.07 -1.31 -59.59
N GLU A 622 -11.87 -0.83 -59.30
CA GLU A 622 -10.81 -0.56 -60.29
C GLU A 622 -10.41 -1.86 -61.01
N SER A 623 -10.18 -2.94 -60.27
CA SER A 623 -9.89 -4.26 -60.84
C SER A 623 -11.02 -4.82 -61.70
N GLN A 624 -12.29 -4.62 -61.29
CA GLN A 624 -13.45 -5.01 -62.11
C GLN A 624 -13.57 -4.17 -63.39
N LEU A 625 -13.32 -2.86 -63.32
CA LEU A 625 -13.32 -1.97 -64.49
C LEU A 625 -12.20 -2.32 -65.48
N GLU A 626 -10.97 -2.58 -65.00
CA GLU A 626 -9.87 -3.00 -65.86
C GLU A 626 -10.12 -4.39 -66.47
N SER A 627 -10.74 -5.31 -65.73
CA SER A 627 -11.20 -6.61 -66.27
C SER A 627 -12.22 -6.42 -67.39
N GLN A 628 -13.23 -5.55 -67.21
CA GLN A 628 -14.24 -5.25 -68.24
C GLN A 628 -13.65 -4.53 -69.47
N MET A 629 -12.70 -3.61 -69.29
CA MET A 629 -12.02 -2.96 -70.42
C MET A 629 -11.17 -3.96 -71.22
N ASN A 630 -10.43 -4.85 -70.55
CA ASN A 630 -9.66 -5.91 -71.22
C ASN A 630 -10.58 -6.91 -71.95
N ALA A 631 -11.70 -7.32 -71.34
CA ALA A 631 -12.70 -8.17 -71.99
C ALA A 631 -13.37 -7.49 -73.19
N SER A 632 -13.67 -6.19 -73.11
CA SER A 632 -14.23 -5.40 -74.22
C SER A 632 -13.23 -5.24 -75.38
N SER A 633 -11.94 -5.07 -75.05
CA SER A 633 -10.85 -4.97 -76.04
C SER A 633 -10.63 -6.29 -76.79
N THR A 634 -10.62 -7.43 -76.08
CA THR A 634 -10.52 -8.75 -76.72
C THR A 634 -11.77 -9.08 -77.52
N GLN A 635 -12.97 -8.77 -77.03
CA GLN A 635 -14.22 -8.92 -77.78
C GLN A 635 -14.20 -8.11 -79.10
N CYS A 636 -13.74 -6.86 -79.07
CA CYS A 636 -13.62 -6.02 -80.27
C CYS A 636 -12.60 -6.60 -81.27
N SER A 637 -11.47 -7.12 -80.78
CA SER A 637 -10.44 -7.76 -81.60
C SER A 637 -10.96 -9.06 -82.26
N VAL A 638 -11.69 -9.89 -81.52
CA VAL A 638 -12.34 -11.11 -82.04
C VAL A 638 -13.37 -10.77 -83.12
N ASN A 639 -14.22 -9.79 -82.88
CA ASN A 639 -15.22 -9.34 -83.86
C ASN A 639 -14.54 -8.86 -85.17
N SER A 640 -13.43 -8.12 -85.07
CA SER A 640 -12.66 -7.66 -86.23
C SER A 640 -12.09 -8.82 -87.06
N LEU A 641 -11.44 -9.79 -86.40
CA LEU A 641 -10.89 -10.98 -87.07
C LEU A 641 -11.98 -11.85 -87.71
N GLN A 642 -13.16 -11.91 -87.09
CA GLN A 642 -14.31 -12.65 -87.61
C GLN A 642 -14.89 -11.96 -88.86
N GLU A 643 -14.93 -10.62 -88.90
CA GLU A 643 -15.37 -9.86 -90.07
C GLU A 643 -14.37 -9.91 -91.24
N GLU A 644 -13.07 -10.09 -90.98
CA GLU A 644 -12.08 -10.42 -92.02
C GLU A 644 -12.25 -11.86 -92.55
N LEU A 645 -12.52 -12.83 -91.67
CA LEU A 645 -12.73 -14.23 -92.05
C LEU A 645 -13.98 -14.43 -92.91
N GLU A 646 -15.01 -13.60 -92.76
CA GLU A 646 -16.20 -13.61 -93.62
C GLU A 646 -15.97 -12.96 -95.00
N LYS A 647 -15.04 -12.00 -95.11
CA LYS A 647 -14.66 -11.37 -96.40
C LYS A 647 -13.71 -12.25 -97.23
N LEU A 648 -13.23 -13.36 -96.67
CA LEU A 648 -12.39 -14.37 -97.32
C LEU A 648 -13.18 -15.60 -97.82
N LYS A 649 -14.52 -15.51 -97.88
CA LYS A 649 -15.45 -16.54 -98.36
C LYS A 649 -16.29 -16.06 -99.55
#